data_AF-A0A2U1US69-F1
#
_entry.id   AF-A0A2U1US69-F1
#
_cell.length_a   1.000
_cell.length_b   1.000
_cell.length_c   1.000
_cell.angle_alpha   90.00
_cell.angle_beta   90.00
_cell.angle_gamma   90.00
#
_symmetry.space_group_name_H-M   'P 1'
#
loop_
_entity.id
_entity.type
_entity.pdbx_description
1 polymer ?
#
loop_
_entity_poly.entity_id
_entity_poly.type
_entity_poly.pdbx_seq_one_letter_code
_entity_poly.pdbx_strand_id
1 'polypeptide(L)'
;MNKSTSPLDYIGKLPLPAEQARVLREKLSPAEIIDQSALHQALAGDGQVKTQTEEDAALSSVQTRLEMAWPDGLNNGGQLGKDTQGRIALKAMPTIARSSMFPDVWRTNPLVRWWESLLGRTVPPRHHTTPEETIAENRWRIVGTVRRYILLILTLFQTAIATWYMKTILPYQGWALIDPFEMAGQPLMQSFLQLLPYVLQSGILVLFAVLFCWVSAGFWTALMGFLQLLIGRDKYSISSTTVGDEPLNPEHRTALIMPICNEDVARVFAGLRATYESVAATGMLDHFDIYVLSDSNDADTCIAEQKAWMELCRDVDGAGRIFYRRRRRRVKRKSGNIDDFCRRWGSQYSYMVILDADSVMSGECLTSLVRLMEANPNAGIIQSSPKASGMDTLYARCQQFATRVYGPLFTAGLHFWQLGESHYWGHNAIIRVKPFIEHCALAPLPGEGSFAGAILSHDFVEAALMRRAGWGVWIAYDLPGSYEELPPNLLDELKRDRRWCHGNLMNFRLFLVKGMHPVHRAVFLTGVMSYLSAPLWFMFLMLSTALQVVHTLMEPQYFLQPRQLFPVWPQWRPELAIALFSTTLVLLFLPKLLSVILICAKGAKAYGGACRLFISLLIEMLFSVLLAPVRMLFHTVFVVSAFLGWSVQWKSPQRDDDATPWKEAFIRHGSQLTLGLVWAIGMAWLDLRFLWWLSPIVFSLILSPFVSVYSSRATLGLACKRAKLLLIPEEYEPPRELVATDEYCRLNRQRKLEHGFIQAVFDPSINALASAMATARHRFSQAIEAVREQNVNDALGRTPQDVGNNQRLALLSDPVTISRLHYRVWQQPERYAAWSDYYRELPPPVIKG
;
A
#
# COMPACT_ATOMS: atom_id res chain seq x y z
N MET A 1 20.55 16.39 33.63
CA MET A 1 21.97 16.12 33.26
C MET A 1 22.36 17.12 32.18
N ASN A 2 23.12 18.15 32.53
CA ASN A 2 23.54 19.16 31.55
C ASN A 2 24.54 18.52 30.60
N LYS A 3 24.14 18.27 29.35
CA LYS A 3 25.10 17.94 28.29
C LYS A 3 26.01 19.16 28.13
N SER A 4 27.31 19.00 28.35
CA SER A 4 28.24 20.06 27.98
C SER A 4 28.53 19.99 26.49
N THR A 5 28.58 21.16 25.84
CA THR A 5 28.99 21.37 24.45
C THR A 5 30.34 22.10 24.37
N SER A 6 31.07 22.16 25.49
CA SER A 6 32.43 22.68 25.50
C SER A 6 33.35 21.75 24.70
N PRO A 7 34.29 22.26 23.88
CA PRO A 7 35.30 21.45 23.18
C PRO A 7 35.96 20.38 24.07
N LEU A 8 36.19 20.70 25.35
CA LEU A 8 36.79 19.81 26.36
C LEU A 8 35.95 18.55 26.64
N ASP A 9 34.65 18.61 26.38
CA ASP A 9 33.70 17.53 26.64
C ASP A 9 33.45 16.64 25.42
N TYR A 10 34.05 16.94 24.26
CA TYR A 10 33.93 16.11 23.05
C TYR A 10 34.32 14.66 23.32
N ILE A 11 35.44 14.42 24.00
CA ILE A 11 35.91 13.06 24.35
C ILE A 11 34.90 12.33 25.23
N GLY A 12 34.18 13.05 26.11
CA GLY A 12 33.13 12.47 26.95
C GLY A 12 31.87 12.04 26.18
N LYS A 13 31.72 12.49 24.93
CA LYS A 13 30.64 12.09 24.01
C LYS A 13 31.01 10.92 23.12
N LEU A 14 32.29 10.58 23.00
CA LEU A 14 32.70 9.38 22.29
C LEU A 14 32.16 8.15 23.05
N PRO A 15 31.71 7.10 22.35
CA PRO A 15 31.17 5.88 22.95
C PRO A 15 32.27 4.99 23.56
N LEU A 16 33.24 5.58 24.27
CA LEU A 16 34.35 4.90 24.90
C LEU A 16 34.02 4.48 26.35
N PRO A 17 34.57 3.35 26.84
CA PRO A 17 34.66 3.10 28.28
C PRO A 17 35.39 4.26 28.99
N ALA A 18 35.01 4.55 30.24
CA ALA A 18 35.56 5.68 31.00
C ALA A 18 37.11 5.67 31.06
N GLU A 19 37.70 4.47 31.15
CA GLU A 19 39.15 4.28 31.16
C GLU A 19 39.82 4.68 29.84
N GLN A 20 39.25 4.28 28.69
CA GLN A 20 39.79 4.65 27.37
C GLN A 20 39.62 6.15 27.09
N ALA A 21 38.50 6.73 27.53
CA ALA A 21 38.30 8.17 27.46
C ALA A 21 39.31 8.95 28.31
N ARG A 22 39.68 8.42 29.50
CA ARG A 22 40.72 9.00 30.35
C ARG A 22 42.10 8.93 29.67
N VAL A 23 42.47 7.76 29.15
CA VAL A 23 43.75 7.60 28.42
C VAL A 23 43.83 8.54 27.22
N LEU A 24 42.73 8.74 26.48
CA LEU A 24 42.71 9.68 25.36
C LEU A 24 42.90 11.13 25.83
N ARG A 25 42.30 11.52 26.97
CA ARG A 25 42.50 12.85 27.58
C ARG A 25 43.92 13.05 28.11
N GLU A 26 44.58 12.01 28.60
CA GLU A 26 45.97 12.09 29.08
C GLU A 26 46.98 12.18 27.93
N LYS A 27 46.64 11.65 26.76
CA LYS A 27 47.46 11.73 25.54
C LYS A 27 47.42 13.09 24.84
N LEU A 28 46.41 13.90 25.12
CA LEU A 28 46.19 15.19 24.46
C LEU A 28 46.26 16.32 25.48
N SER A 29 47.03 17.37 25.18
CA SER A 29 47.01 18.59 26.00
C SER A 29 45.64 19.27 25.96
N PRO A 30 45.24 20.03 26.99
CA PRO A 30 43.98 20.78 26.96
C PRO A 30 43.85 21.71 25.75
N ALA A 31 44.97 22.25 25.25
CA ALA A 31 45.00 23.07 24.03
C ALA A 31 44.67 22.24 22.77
N GLU A 32 45.18 21.02 22.66
CA GLU A 32 44.87 20.09 21.55
C GLU A 32 43.45 19.54 21.62
N ILE A 33 42.82 19.49 22.80
CA ILE A 33 41.41 19.11 22.94
C ILE A 33 40.50 20.28 22.54
N ILE A 34 40.90 21.51 22.84
CA ILE A 34 40.17 22.72 22.44
C ILE A 34 40.24 22.92 20.91
N ASP A 35 41.39 22.65 20.31
CA ASP A 35 41.54 22.62 18.86
C ASP A 35 40.94 21.33 18.28
N GLN A 36 39.71 21.41 17.77
CA GLN A 36 39.03 20.27 17.18
C GLN A 36 39.79 19.68 15.99
N SER A 37 40.62 20.47 15.30
CA SER A 37 41.45 19.97 14.19
C SER A 37 42.49 18.99 14.72
N ALA A 38 43.26 19.39 15.74
CA ALA A 38 44.25 18.54 16.41
C ALA A 38 43.62 17.28 17.02
N LEU A 39 42.46 17.42 17.70
CA LEU A 39 41.72 16.29 18.26
C LEU A 39 41.34 15.26 17.19
N HIS A 40 40.76 15.70 16.07
CA HIS A 40 40.35 14.79 15.00
C HIS A 40 41.53 14.13 14.28
N GLN A 41 42.66 14.85 14.15
CA GLN A 41 43.90 14.27 13.63
C GLN A 41 44.45 13.19 14.58
N ALA A 42 44.46 13.44 15.89
CA ALA A 42 44.86 12.46 16.88
C ALA A 42 43.95 11.21 16.89
N LEU A 43 42.64 11.39 16.69
CA LEU A 43 41.69 10.28 16.54
C LEU A 43 41.89 9.49 15.25
N ALA A 44 42.34 10.13 14.17
CA ALA A 44 42.58 9.47 12.88
C ALA A 44 43.88 8.64 12.85
N GLY A 45 44.87 8.97 13.69
CA GLY A 45 46.19 8.34 13.69
C GLY A 45 46.91 8.50 12.34
N ASP A 46 47.56 7.43 11.86
CA ASP A 46 48.26 7.40 10.56
C ASP A 46 47.32 7.41 9.33
N GLY A 47 46.00 7.34 9.57
CA GLY A 47 44.97 7.36 8.54
C GLY A 47 44.75 8.76 7.94
N GLN A 48 45.68 9.24 7.10
CA GLN A 48 45.52 10.55 6.48
C GLN A 48 44.46 10.53 5.36
N VAL A 49 43.32 11.17 5.61
CA VAL A 49 42.40 11.65 4.57
C VAL A 49 42.96 12.97 4.05
N LYS A 50 43.00 13.17 2.72
CA LYS A 50 43.37 14.47 2.13
C LYS A 50 42.29 15.50 2.47
N THR A 51 42.44 16.18 3.61
CA THR A 51 41.64 17.33 3.99
C THR A 51 42.07 18.54 3.18
N GLN A 52 41.11 19.30 2.66
CA GLN A 52 41.43 20.49 1.86
C GLN A 52 41.46 21.76 2.71
N THR A 53 40.66 21.77 3.76
CA THR A 53 40.56 22.84 4.74
C THR A 53 40.69 22.25 6.14
N GLU A 54 41.07 23.06 7.12
CA GLU A 54 41.12 22.64 8.53
C GLU A 54 39.75 22.19 9.04
N GLU A 55 38.67 22.80 8.53
CA GLU A 55 37.30 22.44 8.90
C GLU A 55 36.86 21.04 8.45
N ASP A 56 37.62 20.44 7.52
CA ASP A 56 37.41 19.06 7.08
C ASP A 56 38.04 18.03 8.03
N ALA A 57 38.73 18.46 9.10
CA ALA A 57 39.42 17.57 10.04
C ALA A 57 38.48 16.48 10.60
N ALA A 58 37.21 16.79 10.88
CA ALA A 58 36.26 15.79 11.35
C ALA A 58 36.09 14.58 10.41
N LEU A 59 36.35 14.73 9.11
CA LEU A 59 36.30 13.63 8.13
C LEU A 59 37.40 12.59 8.32
N SER A 60 38.57 12.95 8.85
CA SER A 60 39.69 12.01 9.03
C SER A 60 39.38 10.98 10.12
N SER A 61 38.70 11.41 11.19
CA SER A 61 38.33 10.57 12.34
C SER A 61 37.06 9.71 12.16
N VAL A 62 36.39 9.77 10.99
CA VAL A 62 35.10 9.09 10.77
C VAL A 62 35.20 7.58 11.00
N GLN A 63 36.25 6.94 10.50
CA GLN A 63 36.46 5.50 10.68
C GLN A 63 36.56 5.15 12.17
N THR A 64 37.47 5.80 12.90
CA THR A 64 37.69 5.55 14.32
C THR A 64 36.41 5.75 15.13
N ARG A 65 35.66 6.82 14.87
CA ARG A 65 34.38 7.10 15.56
C ARG A 65 33.32 6.03 15.28
N LEU A 66 33.27 5.48 14.07
CA LEU A 66 32.38 4.36 13.74
C LEU A 66 32.78 3.08 14.47
N GLU A 67 34.08 2.74 14.47
CA GLU A 67 34.62 1.55 15.14
C GLU A 67 34.38 1.60 16.66
N MET A 68 34.46 2.78 17.27
CA MET A 68 34.12 2.97 18.68
C MET A 68 32.62 2.77 18.97
N ALA A 69 31.75 3.15 18.03
CA ALA A 69 30.30 3.15 18.21
C ALA A 69 29.66 1.78 17.92
N TRP A 70 30.08 1.14 16.82
CA TRP A 70 29.53 -0.13 16.33
C TRP A 70 30.64 -1.08 15.88
N PRO A 71 31.52 -1.56 16.80
CA PRO A 71 32.63 -2.44 16.43
C PRO A 71 32.14 -3.70 15.69
N ASP A 72 31.07 -4.32 16.19
CA ASP A 72 30.51 -5.55 15.60
C ASP A 72 29.63 -5.27 14.37
N GLY A 73 29.07 -4.06 14.24
CA GLY A 73 28.21 -3.68 13.12
C GLY A 73 28.97 -3.48 11.79
N LEU A 74 30.30 -3.28 11.87
CA LEU A 74 31.15 -2.99 10.71
C LEU A 74 31.73 -4.24 10.03
N ASN A 75 31.42 -5.45 10.52
CA ASN A 75 31.94 -6.73 10.01
C ASN A 75 33.47 -6.74 9.91
N ASN A 76 34.16 -6.51 11.03
CA ASN A 76 35.63 -6.43 11.10
C ASN A 76 36.23 -5.43 10.08
N GLY A 77 35.52 -4.33 9.81
CA GLY A 77 35.92 -3.31 8.83
C GLY A 77 35.55 -3.63 7.38
N GLY A 78 34.94 -4.78 7.09
CA GLY A 78 34.52 -5.16 5.73
C GLY A 78 33.52 -4.19 5.09
N GLN A 79 32.68 -3.55 5.92
CA GLN A 79 31.76 -2.50 5.49
C GLN A 79 32.44 -1.15 5.20
N LEU A 80 33.67 -0.93 5.69
CA LEU A 80 34.38 0.31 5.44
C LEU A 80 34.96 0.31 4.02
N GLY A 81 34.83 1.44 3.36
CA GLY A 81 35.39 1.71 2.04
C GLY A 81 35.90 3.14 1.96
N LYS A 82 36.46 3.49 0.81
CA LYS A 82 36.84 4.86 0.48
C LYS A 82 36.08 5.32 -0.75
N ASP A 83 35.67 6.58 -0.74
CA ASP A 83 35.08 7.20 -1.91
C ASP A 83 36.16 7.64 -2.93
N THR A 84 35.73 8.28 -4.02
CA THR A 84 36.64 8.72 -5.10
C THR A 84 37.62 9.82 -4.69
N GLN A 85 37.50 10.39 -3.49
CA GLN A 85 38.42 11.38 -2.92
C GLN A 85 39.20 10.81 -1.72
N GLY A 86 39.07 9.51 -1.44
CA GLY A 86 39.78 8.84 -0.35
C GLY A 86 39.13 9.01 1.04
N ARG A 87 37.93 9.61 1.12
CA ARG A 87 37.19 9.76 2.37
C ARG A 87 36.53 8.43 2.76
N ILE A 88 36.41 8.18 4.06
CA ILE A 88 35.74 6.99 4.57
C ILE A 88 34.27 7.01 4.18
N ALA A 89 33.79 5.89 3.62
CA ALA A 89 32.41 5.68 3.24
C ALA A 89 31.96 4.27 3.64
N LEU A 90 30.70 4.13 4.04
CA LEU A 90 30.12 2.83 4.34
C LEU A 90 29.62 2.17 3.06
N LYS A 91 29.97 0.90 2.87
CA LYS A 91 29.44 0.03 1.80
C LYS A 91 28.04 -0.46 2.15
N ALA A 92 27.10 0.47 2.27
CA ALA A 92 25.70 0.16 2.58
C ALA A 92 24.94 -0.52 1.42
N MET A 93 25.55 -0.62 0.23
CA MET A 93 25.02 -1.28 -0.95
C MET A 93 26.13 -2.08 -1.65
N PRO A 94 25.80 -3.17 -2.36
CA PRO A 94 26.78 -3.91 -3.13
C PRO A 94 27.20 -3.14 -4.40
N THR A 95 28.21 -3.67 -5.08
CA THR A 95 28.70 -3.13 -6.35
C THR A 95 27.57 -3.07 -7.38
N ILE A 96 27.53 -1.97 -8.15
CA ILE A 96 26.47 -1.73 -9.12
C ILE A 96 26.72 -2.57 -10.37
N ALA A 97 25.75 -3.39 -10.76
CA ALA A 97 25.67 -4.08 -12.04
C ALA A 97 24.54 -3.46 -12.86
N ARG A 98 24.88 -2.56 -13.79
CA ARG A 98 23.86 -1.77 -14.49
C ARG A 98 23.08 -2.62 -15.50
N SER A 99 21.76 -2.47 -15.48
CA SER A 99 20.85 -3.04 -16.46
C SER A 99 20.06 -1.96 -17.20
N SER A 100 19.78 -2.23 -18.47
CA SER A 100 18.92 -1.40 -19.31
C SER A 100 17.45 -1.73 -19.02
N MET A 101 16.68 -0.74 -18.56
CA MET A 101 15.25 -0.88 -18.28
C MET A 101 14.52 0.34 -18.84
N PHE A 102 13.97 0.21 -20.05
CA PHE A 102 13.29 1.30 -20.77
C PHE A 102 11.84 0.95 -21.05
N PRO A 103 10.91 1.90 -20.85
CA PRO A 103 9.49 1.63 -21.04
C PRO A 103 9.12 1.61 -22.52
N ASP A 104 8.20 0.73 -22.89
CA ASP A 104 7.53 0.80 -24.18
C ASP A 104 6.57 1.98 -24.24
N VAL A 105 6.47 2.63 -25.40
CA VAL A 105 5.52 3.74 -25.60
C VAL A 105 4.09 3.21 -25.63
N TRP A 106 3.19 3.85 -24.86
CA TRP A 106 1.77 3.53 -24.85
C TRP A 106 1.11 3.86 -26.19
N ARG A 107 0.75 2.84 -26.98
CA ARG A 107 -0.07 3.00 -28.20
C ARG A 107 -1.54 2.69 -27.89
N THR A 108 -2.31 3.73 -27.57
CA THR A 108 -3.73 3.63 -27.18
C THR A 108 -4.70 3.75 -28.36
N ASN A 109 -4.35 4.50 -29.42
CA ASN A 109 -5.28 4.81 -30.51
C ASN A 109 -5.51 3.59 -31.45
N PRO A 110 -6.73 3.04 -31.57
CA PRO A 110 -7.05 1.94 -32.49
C PRO A 110 -6.78 2.25 -33.97
N LEU A 111 -6.99 3.49 -34.41
CA LEU A 111 -6.83 3.88 -35.82
C LEU A 111 -5.37 3.93 -36.25
N VAL A 112 -4.51 4.55 -35.42
CA VAL A 112 -3.05 4.57 -35.64
C VAL A 112 -2.50 3.15 -35.69
N ARG A 113 -3.01 2.25 -34.85
CA ARG A 113 -2.60 0.84 -34.83
C ARG A 113 -3.00 0.08 -36.08
N TRP A 114 -4.22 0.29 -36.58
CA TRP A 114 -4.68 -0.31 -37.83
C TRP A 114 -3.79 0.15 -39.00
N TRP A 115 -3.49 1.45 -39.06
CA TRP A 115 -2.59 2.03 -40.05
C TRP A 115 -1.15 1.47 -39.98
N GLU A 116 -0.55 1.39 -38.79
CA GLU A 116 0.78 0.79 -38.61
C GLU A 116 0.83 -0.71 -38.94
N SER A 117 -0.28 -1.43 -38.69
CA SER A 117 -0.40 -2.84 -39.05
C SER A 117 -0.41 -3.03 -40.56
N LEU A 118 -1.09 -2.15 -41.31
CA LEU A 118 -1.07 -2.13 -42.76
C LEU A 118 0.33 -1.83 -43.31
N LEU A 119 1.12 -1.02 -42.60
CA LEU A 119 2.51 -0.70 -42.94
C LEU A 119 3.53 -1.79 -42.57
N GLY A 120 3.08 -2.96 -42.08
CA GLY A 120 3.97 -4.07 -41.70
C GLY A 120 4.84 -3.79 -40.46
N ARG A 121 4.58 -2.71 -39.71
CA ARG A 121 5.37 -2.29 -38.53
C ARG A 121 4.88 -2.96 -37.25
N THR A 122 4.59 -4.25 -37.28
CA THR A 122 4.18 -5.03 -36.10
C THR A 122 5.41 -5.60 -35.39
N VAL A 123 5.59 -5.24 -34.12
CA VAL A 123 6.68 -5.80 -33.29
C VAL A 123 6.38 -7.29 -33.05
N PRO A 124 7.30 -8.21 -33.39
CA PRO A 124 7.12 -9.64 -33.10
C PRO A 124 7.12 -9.87 -31.59
N PRO A 125 6.37 -10.88 -31.08
CA PRO A 125 6.45 -11.26 -29.68
C PRO A 125 7.89 -11.70 -29.36
N ARG A 126 8.49 -11.10 -28.33
CA ARG A 126 9.90 -11.36 -27.94
C ARG A 126 10.11 -12.64 -27.13
N HIS A 127 9.08 -13.48 -26.96
CA HIS A 127 9.19 -14.67 -26.14
C HIS A 127 9.45 -15.91 -27.00
N HIS A 128 10.61 -16.52 -26.82
CA HIS A 128 10.91 -17.87 -27.30
C HIS A 128 10.51 -18.85 -26.19
N THR A 129 9.26 -19.32 -26.20
CA THR A 129 8.90 -20.52 -25.41
C THR A 129 9.35 -21.77 -26.17
N THR A 130 9.79 -22.79 -25.45
CA THR A 130 9.92 -24.12 -26.05
C THR A 130 8.52 -24.65 -26.45
N PRO A 131 8.42 -25.58 -27.41
CA PRO A 131 7.14 -26.15 -27.82
C PRO A 131 6.37 -26.81 -26.66
N GLU A 132 7.08 -27.47 -25.75
CA GLU A 132 6.50 -28.17 -24.59
C GLU A 132 5.90 -27.20 -23.56
N GLU A 133 6.61 -26.12 -23.25
CA GLU A 133 6.13 -25.03 -22.39
C GLU A 133 4.87 -24.38 -22.97
N THR A 134 4.85 -24.17 -24.28
CA THR A 134 3.69 -23.61 -25.00
C THR A 134 2.47 -24.53 -24.90
N ILE A 135 2.66 -25.85 -24.99
CA ILE A 135 1.59 -26.85 -24.86
C ILE A 135 1.05 -26.89 -23.42
N ALA A 136 1.93 -26.90 -22.42
CA ALA A 136 1.54 -26.88 -21.02
C ALA A 136 0.74 -25.61 -20.69
N GLU A 137 1.16 -24.47 -21.24
CA GLU A 137 0.48 -23.20 -21.07
C GLU A 137 -0.91 -23.17 -21.73
N ASN A 138 -1.02 -23.72 -22.94
CA ASN A 138 -2.29 -23.78 -23.67
C ASN A 138 -3.35 -24.61 -22.93
N ARG A 139 -2.96 -25.65 -22.18
CA ARG A 139 -3.90 -26.52 -21.45
C ARG A 139 -4.68 -25.75 -20.38
N TRP A 140 -3.99 -25.03 -19.48
CA TRP A 140 -4.68 -24.29 -18.42
C TRP A 140 -5.39 -23.03 -18.97
N ARG A 141 -4.88 -22.42 -20.05
CA ARG A 141 -5.51 -21.26 -20.72
C ARG A 141 -6.91 -21.58 -21.27
N ILE A 142 -7.08 -22.76 -21.88
CA ILE A 142 -8.39 -23.21 -22.38
C ILE A 142 -9.36 -23.36 -21.21
N VAL A 143 -8.94 -24.02 -20.14
CA VAL A 143 -9.75 -24.22 -18.93
C VAL A 143 -10.14 -22.88 -18.30
N GLY A 144 -9.19 -21.97 -18.12
CA GLY A 144 -9.45 -20.63 -17.61
C GLY A 144 -10.45 -19.86 -18.48
N THR A 145 -10.32 -19.96 -19.79
CA THR A 145 -11.24 -19.30 -20.75
C THR A 145 -12.66 -19.86 -20.63
N VAL A 146 -12.83 -21.18 -20.60
CA VAL A 146 -14.14 -21.82 -20.42
C VAL A 146 -14.77 -21.40 -19.09
N ARG A 147 -14.01 -21.45 -17.99
CA ARG A 147 -14.48 -21.03 -16.66
C ARG A 147 -14.97 -19.58 -16.67
N ARG A 148 -14.24 -18.66 -17.32
CA ARG A 148 -14.68 -17.25 -17.45
C ARG A 148 -15.95 -17.07 -18.25
N TYR A 149 -16.14 -17.81 -19.35
CA TYR A 149 -17.40 -17.78 -20.09
C TYR A 149 -18.57 -18.31 -19.26
N ILE A 150 -18.35 -19.36 -18.44
CA ILE A 150 -19.36 -19.84 -17.50
C ILE A 150 -19.73 -18.75 -16.50
N LEU A 151 -18.74 -18.08 -15.88
CA LEU A 151 -19.00 -16.94 -14.98
C LEU A 151 -19.80 -15.83 -15.68
N LEU A 152 -19.43 -15.48 -16.91
CA LEU A 152 -20.13 -14.45 -17.68
C LEU A 152 -21.59 -14.85 -17.98
N ILE A 153 -21.83 -16.10 -18.39
CA ILE A 153 -23.19 -16.58 -18.68
C ILE A 153 -24.03 -16.59 -17.40
N LEU A 154 -23.51 -17.11 -16.29
CA LEU A 154 -24.22 -17.15 -15.01
C LEU A 154 -24.59 -15.75 -14.52
N THR A 155 -23.66 -14.81 -14.61
CA THR A 155 -23.87 -13.42 -14.17
C THR A 155 -24.89 -12.69 -15.04
N LEU A 156 -24.77 -12.80 -16.37
CA LEU A 156 -25.73 -12.17 -17.29
C LEU A 156 -27.12 -12.79 -17.20
N PHE A 157 -27.21 -14.12 -17.10
CA PHE A 157 -28.49 -14.82 -16.97
C PHE A 157 -29.22 -14.41 -15.68
N GLN A 158 -28.52 -14.45 -14.54
CA GLN A 158 -29.08 -14.04 -13.26
C GLN A 158 -29.49 -12.55 -13.26
N THR A 159 -28.70 -11.69 -13.90
CA THR A 159 -29.01 -10.26 -14.04
C THR A 159 -30.24 -10.02 -14.92
N ALA A 160 -30.37 -10.75 -16.03
CA ALA A 160 -31.52 -10.65 -16.92
C ALA A 160 -32.81 -11.01 -16.18
N ILE A 161 -32.80 -12.11 -15.40
CA ILE A 161 -33.94 -12.51 -14.57
C ILE A 161 -34.26 -11.44 -13.52
N ALA A 162 -33.27 -10.99 -12.76
CA ALA A 162 -33.48 -9.98 -11.72
C ALA A 162 -34.00 -8.65 -12.29
N THR A 163 -33.46 -8.22 -13.44
CA THR A 163 -33.89 -6.98 -14.12
C THR A 163 -35.32 -7.13 -14.66
N TRP A 164 -35.67 -8.31 -15.16
CA TRP A 164 -37.05 -8.61 -15.56
C TRP A 164 -38.01 -8.53 -14.36
N TYR A 165 -37.66 -9.12 -13.22
CA TYR A 165 -38.44 -8.97 -11.98
C TYR A 165 -38.55 -7.50 -11.54
N MET A 166 -37.45 -6.76 -11.54
CA MET A 166 -37.46 -5.32 -11.21
C MET A 166 -38.38 -4.53 -12.14
N LYS A 167 -38.37 -4.82 -13.45
CA LYS A 167 -39.29 -4.21 -14.42
C LYS A 167 -40.76 -4.49 -14.07
N THR A 168 -41.09 -5.68 -13.57
CA THR A 168 -42.47 -6.03 -13.17
C THR A 168 -42.91 -5.39 -11.85
N ILE A 169 -41.97 -4.98 -10.99
CA ILE A 169 -42.25 -4.32 -9.71
C ILE A 169 -42.52 -2.83 -9.91
N LEU A 170 -41.82 -2.21 -10.88
CA LEU A 170 -41.95 -0.78 -11.12
C LEU A 170 -43.32 -0.43 -11.76
N PRO A 171 -43.93 0.69 -11.35
CA PRO A 171 -45.33 0.97 -11.62
C PRO A 171 -45.64 1.24 -13.10
N TYR A 172 -44.68 1.72 -13.91
CA TYR A 172 -44.92 2.06 -15.31
C TYR A 172 -44.50 0.90 -16.23
N GLN A 173 -45.43 0.27 -16.96
CA GLN A 173 -45.19 -0.97 -17.73
C GLN A 173 -44.49 -0.76 -19.09
N GLY A 174 -43.59 0.23 -19.19
CA GLY A 174 -42.73 0.49 -20.35
C GLY A 174 -43.21 1.60 -21.28
N TRP A 175 -42.36 1.96 -22.25
CA TRP A 175 -42.55 3.11 -23.15
C TRP A 175 -43.64 2.93 -24.21
N ALA A 176 -44.18 1.71 -24.38
CA ALA A 176 -45.13 1.38 -25.44
C ALA A 176 -46.49 2.13 -25.33
N LEU A 177 -46.76 2.73 -24.17
CA LEU A 177 -47.99 3.48 -23.90
C LEU A 177 -47.85 4.98 -24.17
N ILE A 178 -46.68 5.45 -24.60
CA ILE A 178 -46.40 6.85 -24.94
C ILE A 178 -46.47 7.03 -26.45
N ASP A 179 -47.33 7.92 -26.94
CA ASP A 179 -47.43 8.28 -28.36
C ASP A 179 -46.59 9.54 -28.68
N PRO A 180 -45.48 9.43 -29.45
CA PRO A 180 -44.65 10.58 -29.80
C PRO A 180 -45.38 11.66 -30.61
N PHE A 181 -46.42 11.30 -31.37
CA PHE A 181 -47.13 12.25 -32.24
C PHE A 181 -48.09 13.15 -31.46
N GLU A 182 -48.66 12.68 -30.35
CA GLU A 182 -49.50 13.49 -29.47
C GLU A 182 -48.69 14.48 -28.64
N MET A 183 -47.46 14.10 -28.29
CA MET A 183 -46.53 14.96 -27.55
C MET A 183 -46.04 16.15 -28.36
N ALA A 184 -46.08 16.08 -29.69
CA ALA A 184 -45.62 17.14 -30.59
C ALA A 184 -46.49 18.42 -30.54
N GLY A 185 -47.75 18.30 -30.11
CA GLY A 185 -48.69 19.43 -29.97
C GLY A 185 -48.85 19.97 -28.55
N GLN A 186 -48.20 19.38 -27.55
CA GLN A 186 -48.36 19.73 -26.14
C GLN A 186 -47.31 20.77 -25.67
N PRO A 187 -47.63 21.59 -24.64
CA PRO A 187 -46.65 22.44 -23.99
C PRO A 187 -45.46 21.61 -23.46
N LEU A 188 -44.24 22.08 -23.69
CA LEU A 188 -42.99 21.38 -23.30
C LEU A 188 -42.98 20.90 -21.84
N MET A 189 -43.58 21.67 -20.92
CA MET A 189 -43.65 21.32 -19.50
C MET A 189 -44.56 20.10 -19.24
N GLN A 190 -45.69 19.98 -19.95
CA GLN A 190 -46.59 18.83 -19.80
C GLN A 190 -45.96 17.57 -20.39
N SER A 191 -45.35 17.69 -21.56
CA SER A 191 -44.56 16.61 -22.18
C SER A 191 -43.44 16.14 -21.25
N PHE A 192 -42.73 17.07 -20.60
CA PHE A 192 -41.68 16.73 -19.63
C PHE A 192 -42.24 15.99 -18.41
N LEU A 193 -43.31 16.50 -17.78
CA LEU A 193 -43.94 15.86 -16.62
C LEU A 193 -44.50 14.47 -16.94
N GLN A 194 -45.03 14.26 -18.14
CA GLN A 194 -45.51 12.95 -18.59
C GLN A 194 -44.36 11.95 -18.81
N LEU A 195 -43.21 12.39 -19.34
CA LEU A 195 -42.05 11.53 -19.57
C LEU A 195 -41.22 11.29 -18.31
N LEU A 196 -41.21 12.22 -17.36
CA LEU A 196 -40.34 12.20 -16.19
C LEU A 196 -40.38 10.85 -15.42
N PRO A 197 -41.54 10.26 -15.07
CA PRO A 197 -41.57 8.97 -14.38
C PRO A 197 -40.95 7.83 -15.20
N TYR A 198 -41.17 7.80 -16.52
CA TYR A 198 -40.63 6.77 -17.42
C TYR A 198 -39.11 6.90 -17.59
N VAL A 199 -38.60 8.13 -17.67
CA VAL A 199 -37.16 8.42 -17.71
C VAL A 199 -36.49 7.98 -16.41
N LEU A 200 -37.04 8.39 -15.26
CA LEU A 200 -36.54 8.00 -13.94
C LEU A 200 -36.54 6.47 -13.79
N GLN A 201 -37.64 5.81 -14.13
CA GLN A 201 -37.76 4.35 -14.07
C GLN A 201 -36.74 3.63 -14.97
N SER A 202 -36.55 4.12 -16.19
CA SER A 202 -35.57 3.55 -17.13
C SER A 202 -34.15 3.71 -16.60
N GLY A 203 -33.83 4.87 -16.02
CA GLY A 203 -32.56 5.10 -15.33
C GLY A 203 -32.34 4.12 -14.17
N ILE A 204 -33.35 3.93 -13.33
CA ILE A 204 -33.32 2.96 -12.22
C ILE A 204 -33.08 1.54 -12.73
N LEU A 205 -33.77 1.11 -13.79
CA LEU A 205 -33.61 -0.24 -14.36
C LEU A 205 -32.21 -0.47 -14.93
N VAL A 206 -31.66 0.51 -15.65
CA VAL A 206 -30.29 0.42 -16.20
C VAL A 206 -29.27 0.35 -15.07
N LEU A 207 -29.37 1.24 -14.07
CA LEU A 207 -28.49 1.21 -12.91
C LEU A 207 -28.62 -0.09 -12.13
N PHE A 208 -29.84 -0.58 -11.92
CA PHE A 208 -30.11 -1.84 -11.26
C PHE A 208 -29.44 -3.01 -12.00
N ALA A 209 -29.59 -3.10 -13.32
CA ALA A 209 -28.97 -4.16 -14.11
C ALA A 209 -27.44 -4.17 -13.99
N VAL A 210 -26.80 -2.98 -14.07
CA VAL A 210 -25.35 -2.85 -13.93
C VAL A 210 -24.88 -3.23 -12.51
N LEU A 211 -25.55 -2.70 -11.48
CA LEU A 211 -25.21 -2.95 -10.07
C LEU A 211 -25.45 -4.41 -9.68
N PHE A 212 -26.56 -5.00 -10.13
CA PHE A 212 -26.90 -6.40 -9.86
C PHE A 212 -25.93 -7.35 -10.56
N CYS A 213 -25.52 -7.03 -11.81
CA CYS A 213 -24.47 -7.78 -12.51
C CYS A 213 -23.16 -7.82 -11.72
N TRP A 214 -22.76 -6.68 -11.16
CA TRP A 214 -21.58 -6.57 -10.30
C TRP A 214 -21.70 -7.44 -9.02
N VAL A 215 -22.83 -7.37 -8.32
CA VAL A 215 -23.09 -8.19 -7.12
C VAL A 215 -23.09 -9.69 -7.47
N SER A 216 -23.72 -10.07 -8.59
CA SER A 216 -23.77 -11.45 -9.08
C SER A 216 -22.37 -11.99 -9.37
N ALA A 217 -21.48 -11.21 -9.99
CA ALA A 217 -20.11 -11.62 -10.26
C ALA A 217 -19.32 -11.91 -8.97
N GLY A 218 -19.50 -11.07 -7.94
CA GLY A 218 -18.92 -11.31 -6.61
C GLY A 218 -19.46 -12.59 -5.96
N PHE A 219 -20.78 -12.80 -6.04
CA PHE A 219 -21.44 -14.00 -5.49
C PHE A 219 -20.90 -15.30 -6.08
N TRP A 220 -20.87 -15.42 -7.42
CA TRP A 220 -20.37 -16.62 -8.09
C TRP A 220 -18.88 -16.88 -7.83
N THR A 221 -18.10 -15.81 -7.66
CA THR A 221 -16.69 -15.89 -7.27
C THR A 221 -16.55 -16.48 -5.86
N ALA A 222 -17.27 -15.95 -4.88
CA ALA A 222 -17.21 -16.49 -3.53
C ALA A 222 -17.74 -17.94 -3.45
N LEU A 223 -18.78 -18.28 -4.20
CA LEU A 223 -19.34 -19.63 -4.24
C LEU A 223 -18.34 -20.66 -4.80
N MET A 224 -17.66 -20.35 -5.90
CA MET A 224 -16.63 -21.24 -6.43
C MET A 224 -15.43 -21.34 -5.48
N GLY A 225 -15.06 -20.25 -4.81
CA GLY A 225 -14.04 -20.29 -3.76
C GLY A 225 -14.41 -21.19 -2.59
N PHE A 226 -15.67 -21.14 -2.12
CA PHE A 226 -16.18 -22.04 -1.10
C PHE A 226 -16.07 -23.51 -1.54
N LEU A 227 -16.53 -23.83 -2.75
CA LEU A 227 -16.42 -25.19 -3.31
C LEU A 227 -14.96 -25.64 -3.43
N GLN A 228 -14.08 -24.77 -3.93
CA GLN A 228 -12.66 -25.06 -4.08
C GLN A 228 -11.99 -25.37 -2.74
N LEU A 229 -12.27 -24.55 -1.71
CA LEU A 229 -11.72 -24.74 -0.37
C LEU A 229 -12.31 -25.95 0.37
N LEU A 230 -13.55 -26.36 0.04
CA LEU A 230 -14.19 -27.55 0.58
C LEU A 230 -13.61 -28.83 -0.03
N ILE A 231 -13.37 -28.84 -1.35
CA ILE A 231 -12.75 -29.96 -2.07
C ILE A 231 -11.29 -30.15 -1.62
N GLY A 232 -10.59 -29.05 -1.33
CA GLY A 232 -9.24 -29.07 -0.74
C GLY A 232 -8.12 -29.52 -1.69
N ARG A 233 -8.43 -29.85 -2.95
CA ARG A 233 -7.46 -30.21 -4.00
C ARG A 233 -7.80 -29.48 -5.29
N ASP A 234 -6.97 -28.53 -5.71
CA ASP A 234 -7.01 -27.96 -7.06
C ASP A 234 -5.86 -28.55 -7.88
N LYS A 235 -6.18 -29.31 -8.93
CA LYS A 235 -5.18 -29.79 -9.88
C LYS A 235 -4.43 -28.64 -10.58
N TYR A 236 -5.04 -27.46 -10.65
CA TYR A 236 -4.48 -26.28 -11.29
C TYR A 236 -3.94 -25.24 -10.28
N SER A 237 -3.87 -25.56 -8.97
CA SER A 237 -3.15 -24.71 -8.02
C SER A 237 -1.67 -24.75 -8.34
N ILE A 238 -1.02 -23.58 -8.36
CA ILE A 238 0.43 -23.50 -8.51
C ILE A 238 1.14 -24.24 -7.38
N SER A 239 0.57 -24.25 -6.18
CA SER A 239 1.14 -24.94 -5.02
C SER A 239 1.14 -26.47 -5.15
N SER A 240 0.38 -27.02 -6.10
CA SER A 240 0.37 -28.47 -6.38
C SER A 240 1.58 -28.94 -7.19
N THR A 241 2.43 -28.02 -7.68
CA THR A 241 3.61 -28.37 -8.50
C THR A 241 4.86 -28.67 -7.68
N THR A 242 4.80 -28.55 -6.35
CA THR A 242 5.93 -28.78 -5.43
C THR A 242 5.49 -29.69 -4.29
N VAL A 243 6.41 -30.51 -3.80
CA VAL A 243 6.29 -31.29 -2.56
C VAL A 243 6.62 -30.42 -1.34
N GLY A 244 7.38 -29.33 -1.54
CA GLY A 244 7.62 -28.28 -0.55
C GLY A 244 8.96 -28.39 0.18
N ASP A 245 9.67 -29.51 0.01
CA ASP A 245 10.94 -29.85 0.64
C ASP A 245 12.11 -29.92 -0.36
N GLU A 246 11.90 -29.53 -1.63
CA GLU A 246 12.95 -29.55 -2.64
C GLU A 246 14.11 -28.60 -2.28
N PRO A 247 15.37 -28.98 -2.56
CA PRO A 247 16.50 -28.09 -2.34
C PRO A 247 16.46 -26.92 -3.33
N LEU A 248 16.75 -25.71 -2.84
CA LEU A 248 16.85 -24.53 -3.70
C LEU A 248 18.12 -24.60 -4.56
N ASN A 249 18.05 -24.09 -5.78
CA ASN A 249 19.24 -24.01 -6.63
C ASN A 249 20.27 -23.02 -6.03
N PRO A 250 21.51 -23.45 -5.73
CA PRO A 250 22.57 -22.57 -5.21
C PRO A 250 22.89 -21.37 -6.10
N GLU A 251 22.66 -21.46 -7.41
CA GLU A 251 22.89 -20.37 -8.35
C GLU A 251 21.80 -19.28 -8.28
N HIS A 252 20.63 -19.61 -7.75
CA HIS A 252 19.50 -18.69 -7.67
C HIS A 252 19.52 -17.90 -6.36
N ARG A 253 19.77 -16.59 -6.50
CA ARG A 253 19.69 -15.61 -5.41
C ARG A 253 18.41 -14.81 -5.49
N THR A 254 17.86 -14.46 -4.33
CA THR A 254 16.61 -13.73 -4.17
C THR A 254 16.83 -12.43 -3.39
N ALA A 255 16.40 -11.30 -3.97
CA ALA A 255 16.44 -10.00 -3.28
C ALA A 255 15.09 -9.70 -2.60
N LEU A 256 15.09 -9.57 -1.28
CA LEU A 256 13.96 -9.05 -0.51
C LEU A 256 14.06 -7.52 -0.52
N ILE A 257 13.19 -6.84 -1.25
CA ILE A 257 13.23 -5.38 -1.38
C ILE A 257 12.08 -4.73 -0.61
N MET A 258 12.40 -3.75 0.24
CA MET A 258 11.45 -3.04 1.08
C MET A 258 11.53 -1.52 0.82
N PRO A 259 10.68 -0.97 -0.07
CA PRO A 259 10.57 0.46 -0.27
C PRO A 259 9.94 1.16 0.94
N ILE A 260 10.61 2.20 1.42
CA ILE A 260 10.15 3.01 2.58
C ILE A 260 10.15 4.51 2.22
N CYS A 261 9.23 5.30 2.73
CA CYS A 261 9.09 6.75 2.65
C CYS A 261 8.42 7.34 3.92
N ASN A 262 9.23 7.77 4.89
CA ASN A 262 8.85 8.39 6.16
C ASN A 262 7.93 7.53 7.05
N GLU A 263 8.10 6.20 7.06
CA GLU A 263 7.40 5.30 7.97
C GLU A 263 8.01 5.31 9.38
N ASP A 264 7.32 4.64 10.32
CA ASP A 264 7.86 4.39 11.66
C ASP A 264 9.07 3.44 11.56
N VAL A 265 10.26 4.02 11.70
CA VAL A 265 11.55 3.32 11.66
C VAL A 265 11.58 2.15 12.64
N ALA A 266 11.01 2.30 13.84
CA ALA A 266 11.06 1.23 14.83
C ALA A 266 10.29 -0.01 14.36
N ARG A 267 9.08 0.20 13.82
CA ARG A 267 8.20 -0.87 13.32
C ARG A 267 8.73 -1.54 12.05
N VAL A 268 9.27 -0.76 11.11
CA VAL A 268 9.84 -1.27 9.85
C VAL A 268 11.00 -2.22 10.13
N PHE A 269 12.00 -1.75 10.88
CA PHE A 269 13.19 -2.55 11.16
C PHE A 269 12.90 -3.74 12.09
N ALA A 270 11.86 -3.66 12.93
CA ALA A 270 11.38 -4.79 13.73
C ALA A 270 10.80 -5.92 12.87
N GLY A 271 9.92 -5.59 11.91
CA GLY A 271 9.33 -6.58 11.00
C GLY A 271 10.37 -7.19 10.06
N LEU A 272 11.33 -6.37 9.62
CA LEU A 272 12.45 -6.83 8.80
C LEU A 272 13.36 -7.80 9.57
N ARG A 273 13.69 -7.48 10.83
CA ARG A 273 14.46 -8.36 11.71
C ARG A 273 13.76 -9.71 11.91
N ALA A 274 12.47 -9.69 12.24
CA ALA A 274 11.69 -10.90 12.43
C ALA A 274 11.65 -11.78 11.16
N THR A 275 11.51 -11.15 9.99
CA THR A 275 11.57 -11.84 8.70
C THR A 275 12.96 -12.44 8.45
N TYR A 276 14.04 -11.69 8.71
CA TYR A 276 15.41 -12.14 8.52
C TYR A 276 15.75 -13.35 9.41
N GLU A 277 15.47 -13.26 10.71
CA GLU A 277 15.73 -14.36 11.66
C GLU A 277 14.88 -15.60 11.33
N SER A 278 13.65 -15.41 10.84
CA SER A 278 12.80 -16.53 10.38
C SER A 278 13.39 -17.21 9.13
N VAL A 279 13.95 -16.45 8.17
CA VAL A 279 14.71 -17.03 7.05
C VAL A 279 15.95 -17.75 7.55
N ALA A 280 16.70 -17.16 8.49
CA ALA A 280 17.88 -17.79 9.08
C ALA A 280 17.56 -19.14 9.73
N ALA A 281 16.42 -19.23 10.44
CA ALA A 281 15.94 -20.47 11.05
C ALA A 281 15.65 -21.59 10.03
N THR A 282 15.40 -21.26 8.75
CA THR A 282 15.24 -22.29 7.69
C THR A 282 16.55 -22.89 7.20
N GLY A 283 17.70 -22.30 7.56
CA GLY A 283 19.02 -22.67 7.03
C GLY A 283 19.31 -22.21 5.60
N MET A 284 18.37 -21.50 4.95
CA MET A 284 18.48 -21.08 3.55
C MET A 284 18.89 -19.61 3.37
N LEU A 285 19.46 -19.00 4.41
CA LEU A 285 19.80 -17.56 4.45
C LEU A 285 20.73 -17.13 3.31
N ASP A 286 21.60 -18.04 2.84
CA ASP A 286 22.55 -17.76 1.75
C ASP A 286 21.90 -17.40 0.41
N HIS A 287 20.64 -17.78 0.22
CA HIS A 287 19.87 -17.45 -0.97
C HIS A 287 19.22 -16.07 -0.93
N PHE A 288 19.25 -15.36 0.21
CA PHE A 288 18.52 -14.12 0.40
C PHE A 288 19.42 -12.94 0.76
N ASP A 289 19.21 -11.83 0.07
CA ASP A 289 19.72 -10.51 0.47
C ASP A 289 18.56 -9.55 0.69
N ILE A 290 18.72 -8.61 1.60
CA ILE A 290 17.72 -7.63 1.98
C ILE A 290 18.11 -6.24 1.50
N TYR A 291 17.17 -5.49 0.93
CA TYR A 291 17.33 -4.12 0.49
C TYR A 291 16.28 -3.19 1.09
N VAL A 292 16.70 -2.31 1.99
CA VAL A 292 15.89 -1.20 2.48
C VAL A 292 16.05 -0.01 1.53
N LEU A 293 14.99 0.25 0.76
CA LEU A 293 14.99 1.21 -0.33
C LEU A 293 14.27 2.50 0.10
N SER A 294 14.99 3.44 0.72
CA SER A 294 14.40 4.67 1.26
C SER A 294 14.18 5.79 0.24
N ASP A 295 13.00 6.37 0.30
CA ASP A 295 12.48 7.57 -0.37
C ASP A 295 12.12 8.68 0.63
N SER A 296 12.50 8.48 1.90
CA SER A 296 12.24 9.39 3.00
C SER A 296 12.82 10.77 2.72
N ASN A 297 12.07 11.78 3.16
CA ASN A 297 12.36 13.18 2.92
C ASN A 297 12.34 14.01 4.20
N ASP A 298 12.05 13.41 5.35
CA ASP A 298 12.26 14.07 6.62
C ASP A 298 13.71 13.84 7.07
N ALA A 299 14.42 14.92 7.41
CA ALA A 299 15.85 14.86 7.76
C ALA A 299 16.10 14.07 9.06
N ASP A 300 15.18 14.15 10.03
CA ASP A 300 15.31 13.42 11.29
C ASP A 300 15.09 11.92 11.07
N THR A 301 14.03 11.56 10.32
CA THR A 301 13.76 10.17 9.93
C THR A 301 14.90 9.57 9.10
N CYS A 302 15.51 10.34 8.19
CA CYS A 302 16.65 9.84 7.40
C CYS A 302 17.82 9.37 8.27
N ILE A 303 18.13 10.09 9.35
CA ILE A 303 19.23 9.70 10.25
C ILE A 303 18.80 8.55 11.15
N ALA A 304 17.55 8.55 11.62
CA ALA A 304 16.99 7.44 12.38
C ALA A 304 17.04 6.12 11.59
N GLU A 305 16.73 6.14 10.29
CA GLU A 305 16.86 4.99 9.39
C GLU A 305 18.31 4.49 9.26
N GLN A 306 19.29 5.40 9.12
CA GLN A 306 20.70 5.03 9.03
C GLN A 306 21.18 4.32 10.30
N LYS A 307 20.80 4.87 11.47
CA LYS A 307 21.10 4.26 12.77
C LYS A 307 20.44 2.89 12.90
N ALA A 308 19.14 2.80 12.60
CA ALA A 308 18.40 1.54 12.70
C ALA A 308 18.95 0.46 11.76
N TRP A 309 19.42 0.82 10.57
CA TRP A 309 20.10 -0.10 9.67
C TRP A 309 21.43 -0.61 10.24
N MET A 310 22.25 0.28 10.81
CA MET A 310 23.51 -0.12 11.45
C MET A 310 23.28 -1.05 12.65
N GLU A 311 22.29 -0.72 13.49
CA GLU A 311 21.90 -1.54 14.65
C GLU A 311 21.32 -2.89 14.22
N LEU A 312 20.51 -2.93 13.16
CA LEU A 312 20.01 -4.19 12.61
C LEU A 312 21.17 -5.06 12.09
N CYS A 313 22.08 -4.49 11.30
CA CYS A 313 23.25 -5.23 10.82
C CYS A 313 24.06 -5.85 11.95
N ARG A 314 24.26 -5.11 13.05
CA ARG A 314 24.92 -5.60 14.25
C ARG A 314 24.14 -6.72 14.94
N ASP A 315 22.84 -6.48 15.19
CA ASP A 315 22.00 -7.35 16.01
C ASP A 315 21.79 -8.75 15.39
N VAL A 316 21.94 -8.89 14.07
CA VAL A 316 21.77 -10.17 13.35
C VAL A 316 22.99 -10.63 12.57
N ASP A 317 24.14 -9.98 12.74
CA ASP A 317 25.35 -10.18 11.92
C ASP A 317 25.04 -10.11 10.39
N GLY A 318 24.14 -9.20 10.02
CA GLY A 318 23.58 -9.09 8.67
C GLY A 318 24.44 -8.29 7.69
N ALA A 319 25.65 -7.90 8.10
CA ALA A 319 26.54 -7.07 7.31
C ALA A 319 26.95 -7.75 5.99
N GLY A 320 26.71 -7.08 4.87
CA GLY A 320 26.95 -7.65 3.54
C GLY A 320 25.76 -8.44 2.96
N ARG A 321 24.67 -8.57 3.73
CA ARG A 321 23.38 -9.13 3.27
C ARG A 321 22.22 -8.14 3.41
N ILE A 322 22.28 -7.25 4.41
CA ILE A 322 21.28 -6.21 4.64
C ILE A 322 21.81 -4.88 4.14
N PHE A 323 21.18 -4.37 3.10
CA PHE A 323 21.60 -3.16 2.39
C PHE A 323 20.61 -2.02 2.61
N TYR A 324 21.10 -0.79 2.67
CA TYR A 324 20.29 0.40 2.83
C TYR A 324 20.68 1.48 1.82
N ARG A 325 19.67 2.07 1.16
CA ARG A 325 19.88 3.16 0.22
C ARG A 325 18.76 4.18 0.23
N ARG A 326 19.11 5.44 0.53
CA ARG A 326 18.24 6.62 0.33
C ARG A 326 18.38 7.22 -1.08
N ARG A 327 17.27 7.45 -1.78
CA ARG A 327 17.26 8.20 -3.04
C ARG A 327 17.16 9.71 -2.80
N ARG A 328 18.02 10.48 -3.47
CA ARG A 328 17.95 11.96 -3.47
C ARG A 328 16.91 12.51 -4.44
N ARG A 329 16.78 11.87 -5.61
CA ARG A 329 15.80 12.23 -6.64
C ARG A 329 14.69 11.19 -6.62
N ARG A 330 13.53 11.58 -6.13
CA ARG A 330 12.38 10.70 -5.86
C ARG A 330 11.42 10.71 -7.04
N VAL A 331 11.88 10.17 -8.17
CA VAL A 331 11.08 10.05 -9.39
C VAL A 331 10.21 8.80 -9.29
N LYS A 332 8.92 8.92 -9.66
CA LYS A 332 7.91 7.84 -9.65
C LYS A 332 7.70 7.10 -8.31
N ARG A 333 8.08 7.67 -7.14
CA ARG A 333 7.80 7.11 -5.80
C ARG A 333 8.20 5.61 -5.70
N LYS A 334 7.34 4.73 -5.16
CA LYS A 334 7.57 3.27 -4.99
C LYS A 334 7.99 2.57 -6.29
N SER A 335 7.24 2.73 -7.39
CA SER A 335 7.59 2.09 -8.67
C SER A 335 8.93 2.58 -9.21
N GLY A 336 9.23 3.87 -9.12
CA GLY A 336 10.54 4.38 -9.49
C GLY A 336 11.67 3.88 -8.59
N ASN A 337 11.35 3.55 -7.35
CA ASN A 337 12.31 3.04 -6.37
C ASN A 337 12.73 1.60 -6.73
N ILE A 338 11.73 0.80 -7.12
CA ILE A 338 11.91 -0.54 -7.69
C ILE A 338 12.66 -0.44 -9.03
N ASP A 339 12.28 0.47 -9.94
CA ASP A 339 12.99 0.72 -11.22
C ASP A 339 14.49 1.00 -10.98
N ASP A 340 14.82 1.85 -9.99
CA ASP A 340 16.21 2.19 -9.66
C ASP A 340 16.99 0.99 -9.11
N PHE A 341 16.34 0.12 -8.31
CA PHE A 341 16.92 -1.13 -7.86
C PHE A 341 17.18 -2.07 -9.04
N CYS A 342 16.18 -2.32 -9.88
CA CYS A 342 16.26 -3.16 -11.06
C CYS A 342 17.37 -2.72 -12.01
N ARG A 343 17.55 -1.41 -12.22
CA ARG A 343 18.60 -0.83 -13.07
C ARG A 343 20.01 -0.94 -12.52
N ARG A 344 20.20 -1.08 -11.20
CA ARG A 344 21.52 -1.01 -10.56
C ARG A 344 22.01 -2.31 -9.97
N TRP A 345 21.11 -3.15 -9.48
CA TRP A 345 21.45 -4.40 -8.79
C TRP A 345 20.58 -5.57 -9.24
N GLY A 346 19.44 -5.32 -9.90
CA GLY A 346 18.48 -6.37 -10.27
C GLY A 346 19.08 -7.55 -11.04
N SER A 347 20.00 -7.31 -11.99
CA SER A 347 20.62 -8.41 -12.76
C SER A 347 21.49 -9.37 -11.95
N GLN A 348 21.77 -9.07 -10.68
CA GLN A 348 22.51 -9.96 -9.77
C GLN A 348 21.61 -11.01 -9.11
N TYR A 349 20.29 -10.94 -9.32
CA TYR A 349 19.30 -11.80 -8.68
C TYR A 349 18.41 -12.48 -9.73
N SER A 350 18.10 -13.73 -9.49
CA SER A 350 17.10 -14.46 -10.29
C SER A 350 15.69 -13.98 -9.95
N TYR A 351 15.47 -13.74 -8.65
CA TYR A 351 14.16 -13.40 -8.10
C TYR A 351 14.24 -12.17 -7.20
N MET A 352 13.13 -11.46 -7.07
CA MET A 352 12.95 -10.45 -6.04
C MET A 352 11.59 -10.62 -5.37
N VAL A 353 11.53 -10.38 -4.07
CA VAL A 353 10.28 -10.30 -3.31
C VAL A 353 10.10 -8.85 -2.87
N ILE A 354 8.96 -8.25 -3.20
CA ILE A 354 8.64 -6.89 -2.77
C ILE A 354 7.89 -6.96 -1.45
N LEU A 355 8.39 -6.25 -0.44
CA LEU A 355 7.75 -6.07 0.86
C LEU A 355 7.31 -4.62 1.01
N ASP A 356 6.13 -4.39 1.58
CA ASP A 356 5.76 -3.08 2.09
C ASP A 356 6.30 -2.89 3.52
N ALA A 357 6.34 -1.65 3.99
CA ALA A 357 6.85 -1.30 5.30
C ALA A 357 6.06 -1.94 6.47
N ASP A 358 4.81 -2.33 6.22
CA ASP A 358 3.91 -3.05 7.14
C ASP A 358 3.88 -4.57 6.89
N SER A 359 4.65 -5.08 5.92
CA SER A 359 4.74 -6.52 5.63
C SER A 359 5.61 -7.25 6.64
N VAL A 360 5.18 -8.46 7.01
CA VAL A 360 6.01 -9.45 7.73
C VAL A 360 5.80 -10.81 7.07
N MET A 361 6.87 -11.51 6.74
CA MET A 361 6.80 -12.84 6.11
C MET A 361 7.68 -13.84 6.86
N SER A 362 7.19 -15.08 6.99
CA SER A 362 7.98 -16.20 7.51
C SER A 362 9.02 -16.67 6.49
N GLY A 363 10.13 -17.23 6.97
CA GLY A 363 11.15 -17.86 6.16
C GLY A 363 10.62 -19.06 5.37
N GLU A 364 9.69 -19.83 5.95
CA GLU A 364 9.01 -20.93 5.25
C GLU A 364 8.20 -20.43 4.05
N CYS A 365 7.47 -19.32 4.20
CA CYS A 365 6.73 -18.71 3.10
C CYS A 365 7.68 -18.24 1.99
N LEU A 366 8.76 -17.54 2.34
CA LEU A 366 9.74 -17.03 1.38
C LEU A 366 10.46 -18.15 0.62
N THR A 367 10.94 -19.17 1.33
CA THR A 367 11.58 -20.35 0.70
C THR A 367 10.61 -21.12 -0.19
N SER A 368 9.36 -21.30 0.24
CA SER A 368 8.32 -21.92 -0.58
C SER A 368 8.00 -21.11 -1.85
N LEU A 369 7.96 -19.78 -1.77
CA LEU A 369 7.80 -18.94 -2.96
C LEU A 369 8.94 -19.13 -3.97
N VAL A 370 10.18 -19.28 -3.50
CA VAL A 370 11.33 -19.59 -4.37
C VAL A 370 11.15 -20.97 -5.01
N ARG A 371 10.81 -22.01 -4.23
CA ARG A 371 10.52 -23.36 -4.77
C ARG A 371 9.44 -23.33 -5.84
N LEU A 372 8.35 -22.60 -5.60
CA LEU A 372 7.27 -22.46 -6.58
C LEU A 372 7.73 -21.77 -7.87
N MET A 373 8.61 -20.78 -7.77
CA MET A 373 9.17 -20.08 -8.92
C MET A 373 10.16 -20.95 -9.72
N GLU A 374 10.88 -21.86 -9.05
CA GLU A 374 11.75 -22.84 -9.67
C GLU A 374 10.96 -23.95 -10.37
N ALA A 375 9.93 -24.49 -9.70
CA ALA A 375 9.05 -25.51 -10.26
C ALA A 375 8.18 -25.00 -11.42
N ASN A 376 8.00 -23.69 -11.56
CA ASN A 376 7.22 -23.07 -12.63
C ASN A 376 8.07 -22.10 -13.47
N PRO A 377 8.88 -22.61 -14.43
CA PRO A 377 9.74 -21.78 -15.27
C PRO A 377 9.02 -20.68 -16.04
N ASN A 378 7.74 -20.86 -16.37
CA ASN A 378 6.93 -19.88 -17.10
C ASN A 378 6.23 -18.85 -16.19
N ALA A 379 6.36 -18.96 -14.86
CA ALA A 379 5.82 -17.96 -13.94
C ALA A 379 6.74 -16.72 -13.91
N GLY A 380 6.14 -15.55 -14.10
CA GLY A 380 6.80 -14.25 -13.96
C GLY A 380 6.55 -13.61 -12.60
N ILE A 381 5.33 -13.78 -12.06
CA ILE A 381 4.92 -13.28 -10.74
C ILE A 381 4.12 -14.36 -10.02
N ILE A 382 4.45 -14.60 -8.75
CA ILE A 382 3.64 -15.42 -7.83
C ILE A 382 3.30 -14.57 -6.61
N GLN A 383 2.02 -14.23 -6.48
CA GLN A 383 1.47 -13.41 -5.41
C GLN A 383 1.03 -14.31 -4.25
N SER A 384 1.62 -14.13 -3.06
CA SER A 384 1.05 -14.74 -1.84
C SER A 384 -0.26 -14.05 -1.46
N SER A 385 -1.06 -14.63 -0.56
CA SER A 385 -2.24 -13.98 0.02
C SER A 385 -1.91 -13.38 1.40
N PRO A 386 -1.63 -12.08 1.52
CA PRO A 386 -1.33 -11.47 2.81
C PRO A 386 -2.51 -11.59 3.77
N LYS A 387 -2.23 -11.93 5.02
CA LYS A 387 -3.22 -12.00 6.10
C LYS A 387 -3.12 -10.76 6.96
N ALA A 388 -4.22 -10.02 7.04
CA ALA A 388 -4.33 -8.86 7.90
C ALA A 388 -4.17 -9.24 9.38
N SER A 389 -3.20 -8.61 10.07
CA SER A 389 -2.94 -8.80 11.50
C SER A 389 -2.24 -7.58 12.10
N GLY A 390 -2.06 -7.56 13.42
CA GLY A 390 -1.19 -6.60 14.11
C GLY A 390 -1.84 -5.33 14.66
N MET A 391 -3.16 -5.13 14.49
CA MET A 391 -3.85 -3.91 14.94
C MET A 391 -4.92 -4.17 16.01
N ASP A 392 -5.05 -3.23 16.95
CA ASP A 392 -5.89 -3.38 18.15
C ASP A 392 -7.20 -2.57 18.16
N THR A 393 -7.37 -1.60 17.27
CA THR A 393 -8.62 -0.82 17.18
C THR A 393 -9.81 -1.69 16.81
N LEU A 394 -11.01 -1.37 17.32
CA LEU A 394 -12.22 -2.14 17.01
C LEU A 394 -12.48 -2.23 15.50
N TYR A 395 -12.26 -1.12 14.79
CA TYR A 395 -12.36 -1.04 13.35
C TYR A 395 -11.39 -2.02 12.65
N ALA A 396 -10.10 -1.95 12.97
CA ALA A 396 -9.10 -2.80 12.34
C ALA A 396 -9.35 -4.28 12.66
N ARG A 397 -9.78 -4.60 13.89
CA ARG A 397 -10.20 -5.96 14.26
C ARG A 397 -11.38 -6.49 13.45
N CYS A 398 -12.41 -5.66 13.25
CA CYS A 398 -13.53 -6.02 12.37
C CYS A 398 -13.04 -6.32 10.95
N GLN A 399 -12.10 -5.52 10.42
CA GLN A 399 -11.53 -5.77 9.10
C GLN A 399 -10.68 -7.03 9.06
N GLN A 400 -9.74 -7.21 10.00
CA GLN A 400 -8.91 -8.40 10.14
C GLN A 400 -9.75 -9.67 10.19
N PHE A 401 -10.83 -9.66 10.98
CA PHE A 401 -11.79 -10.75 11.05
C PHE A 401 -12.47 -10.99 9.69
N ALA A 402 -13.01 -9.94 9.06
CA ALA A 402 -13.67 -10.04 7.77
C ALA A 402 -12.75 -10.59 6.66
N THR A 403 -11.52 -10.06 6.55
CA THR A 403 -10.53 -10.52 5.56
C THR A 403 -10.09 -11.94 5.83
N ARG A 404 -9.98 -12.36 7.11
CA ARG A 404 -9.53 -13.71 7.46
C ARG A 404 -10.63 -14.77 7.32
N VAL A 405 -11.90 -14.39 7.47
CA VAL A 405 -13.07 -15.27 7.36
C VAL A 405 -13.55 -15.36 5.91
N TYR A 406 -13.76 -14.22 5.24
CA TYR A 406 -14.36 -14.19 3.88
C TYR A 406 -13.31 -14.11 2.78
N GLY A 407 -12.16 -13.46 3.04
CA GLY A 407 -11.10 -13.25 2.04
C GLY A 407 -10.65 -14.53 1.34
N PRO A 408 -10.39 -15.66 2.04
CA PRO A 408 -10.00 -16.91 1.40
C PRO A 408 -10.99 -17.40 0.33
N LEU A 409 -12.30 -17.21 0.50
CA LEU A 409 -13.29 -17.59 -0.51
C LEU A 409 -13.11 -16.75 -1.77
N PHE A 410 -12.96 -15.43 -1.63
CA PHE A 410 -12.76 -14.56 -2.79
C PHE A 410 -11.42 -14.82 -3.49
N THR A 411 -10.34 -15.03 -2.74
CA THR A 411 -9.02 -15.31 -3.32
C THR A 411 -8.99 -16.66 -4.04
N ALA A 412 -9.54 -17.73 -3.44
CA ALA A 412 -9.63 -19.04 -4.08
C ALA A 412 -10.57 -19.02 -5.30
N GLY A 413 -11.69 -18.29 -5.23
CA GLY A 413 -12.61 -18.12 -6.35
C GLY A 413 -11.98 -17.36 -7.50
N LEU A 414 -11.22 -16.31 -7.20
CA LEU A 414 -10.48 -15.53 -8.18
C LEU A 414 -9.42 -16.38 -8.89
N HIS A 415 -8.65 -17.16 -8.12
CA HIS A 415 -7.72 -18.15 -8.65
C HIS A 415 -8.44 -19.13 -9.58
N PHE A 416 -9.60 -19.67 -9.18
CA PHE A 416 -10.37 -20.62 -9.99
C PHE A 416 -10.73 -20.06 -11.37
N TRP A 417 -11.16 -18.78 -11.43
CA TRP A 417 -11.54 -18.13 -12.69
C TRP A 417 -10.35 -17.67 -13.54
N GLN A 418 -9.24 -17.27 -12.92
CA GLN A 418 -8.15 -16.57 -13.61
C GLN A 418 -6.90 -17.43 -13.86
N LEU A 419 -6.61 -18.40 -12.99
CA LEU A 419 -5.40 -19.24 -13.05
C LEU A 419 -4.13 -18.39 -13.28
N GLY A 420 -3.29 -18.71 -14.27
CA GLY A 420 -2.05 -17.97 -14.57
C GLY A 420 -2.23 -16.57 -15.18
N GLU A 421 -3.42 -15.98 -15.10
CA GLU A 421 -3.75 -14.62 -15.53
C GLU A 421 -4.32 -13.79 -14.36
N SER A 422 -3.79 -14.06 -13.17
CA SER A 422 -4.28 -13.51 -11.91
C SER A 422 -3.79 -12.08 -11.62
N HIS A 423 -4.14 -11.59 -10.44
CA HIS A 423 -3.77 -10.26 -9.95
C HIS A 423 -2.40 -10.23 -9.27
N TYR A 424 -1.81 -9.05 -9.24
CA TYR A 424 -0.64 -8.68 -8.45
C TYR A 424 -1.01 -7.43 -7.63
N TRP A 425 -0.73 -7.44 -6.33
CA TRP A 425 -1.15 -6.40 -5.39
C TRP A 425 -0.02 -5.45 -4.96
N GLY A 426 1.21 -5.67 -5.43
CA GLY A 426 2.32 -4.73 -5.22
C GLY A 426 3.32 -5.12 -4.13
N HIS A 427 3.02 -6.13 -3.33
CA HIS A 427 3.85 -6.60 -2.21
C HIS A 427 3.53 -8.06 -1.86
N ASN A 428 4.38 -8.66 -1.03
CA ASN A 428 4.38 -10.06 -0.63
C ASN A 428 4.28 -11.01 -1.83
N ALA A 429 4.95 -10.65 -2.93
CA ALA A 429 4.98 -11.43 -4.16
C ALA A 429 6.41 -11.62 -4.61
N ILE A 430 6.71 -12.83 -5.11
CA ILE A 430 7.98 -13.13 -5.75
C ILE A 430 7.88 -12.87 -7.26
N ILE A 431 8.91 -12.24 -7.81
CA ILE A 431 8.97 -11.77 -9.20
C ILE A 431 10.26 -12.26 -9.83
N ARG A 432 10.18 -12.78 -11.05
CA ARG A 432 11.35 -13.12 -11.86
C ARG A 432 11.97 -11.84 -12.43
N VAL A 433 13.22 -11.55 -12.04
CA VAL A 433 13.81 -10.22 -12.23
C VAL A 433 14.12 -9.91 -13.70
N LYS A 434 14.70 -10.87 -14.42
CA LYS A 434 15.05 -10.68 -15.84
C LYS A 434 13.87 -10.23 -16.73
N PRO A 435 12.75 -10.97 -16.80
CA PRO A 435 11.61 -10.52 -17.61
C PRO A 435 10.96 -9.24 -17.07
N PHE A 436 11.02 -9.00 -15.75
CA PHE A 436 10.54 -7.75 -15.17
C PHE A 436 11.33 -6.54 -15.68
N ILE A 437 12.67 -6.64 -15.70
CA ILE A 437 13.57 -5.62 -16.27
C ILE A 437 13.30 -5.39 -17.76
N GLU A 438 13.10 -6.47 -18.52
CA GLU A 438 12.94 -6.41 -19.98
C GLU A 438 11.57 -5.86 -20.43
N HIS A 439 10.51 -6.02 -19.62
CA HIS A 439 9.13 -5.80 -20.07
C HIS A 439 8.25 -4.92 -19.18
N CYS A 440 8.57 -4.77 -17.89
CA CYS A 440 7.67 -4.14 -16.91
C CYS A 440 8.01 -2.67 -16.62
N ALA A 441 8.93 -2.07 -17.38
CA ALA A 441 9.26 -0.65 -17.25
C ALA A 441 8.04 0.25 -17.57
N LEU A 442 7.66 1.10 -16.63
CA LEU A 442 6.44 1.91 -16.74
C LEU A 442 6.68 3.25 -17.42
N ALA A 443 6.07 3.48 -18.59
CA ALA A 443 6.01 4.80 -19.21
C ALA A 443 4.96 5.69 -18.51
N PRO A 444 5.18 7.01 -18.41
CA PRO A 444 4.12 7.94 -18.02
C PRO A 444 2.99 7.91 -19.05
N LEU A 445 1.74 8.06 -18.60
CA LEU A 445 0.60 8.15 -19.49
C LEU A 445 0.62 9.50 -20.24
N PRO A 446 0.43 9.51 -21.56
CA PRO A 446 0.45 10.74 -22.35
C PRO A 446 -0.78 11.62 -22.09
N GLY A 447 -0.64 12.92 -22.29
CA GLY A 447 -1.70 13.93 -22.16
C GLY A 447 -1.50 14.91 -21.00
N GLU A 448 -2.51 15.72 -20.76
CA GLU A 448 -2.57 16.72 -19.68
C GLU A 448 -3.74 16.40 -18.73
N GLY A 449 -3.72 16.96 -17.52
CA GLY A 449 -4.79 16.78 -16.52
C GLY A 449 -4.55 15.63 -15.53
N SER A 450 -5.59 15.30 -14.76
CA SER A 450 -5.50 14.43 -13.58
C SER A 450 -5.23 12.95 -13.88
N PHE A 451 -5.51 12.49 -15.10
CA PHE A 451 -5.29 11.09 -15.53
C PHE A 451 -4.04 10.92 -16.42
N ALA A 452 -3.13 11.89 -16.43
CA ALA A 452 -1.86 11.84 -17.15
C ALA A 452 -0.66 11.85 -16.19
N GLY A 453 0.51 11.43 -16.67
CA GLY A 453 1.74 11.38 -15.88
C GLY A 453 2.07 10.00 -15.30
N ALA A 454 2.77 9.98 -14.16
CA ALA A 454 3.30 8.75 -13.59
C ALA A 454 2.20 7.83 -13.04
N ILE A 455 2.24 6.55 -13.39
CA ILE A 455 1.28 5.52 -12.96
C ILE A 455 1.33 5.37 -11.43
N LEU A 456 0.17 5.50 -10.79
CA LEU A 456 0.04 5.44 -9.32
C LEU A 456 -0.19 4.01 -8.80
N SER A 457 -1.09 3.26 -9.44
CA SER A 457 -1.35 1.84 -9.13
C SER A 457 -0.56 0.96 -10.10
N HIS A 458 0.77 0.93 -9.94
CA HIS A 458 1.68 0.21 -10.83
C HIS A 458 1.41 -1.30 -10.94
N ASP A 459 0.97 -1.92 -9.86
CA ASP A 459 0.91 -3.38 -9.69
C ASP A 459 0.04 -4.05 -10.78
N PHE A 460 -1.16 -3.54 -11.02
CA PHE A 460 -2.03 -4.07 -12.09
C PHE A 460 -1.42 -3.91 -13.48
N VAL A 461 -0.66 -2.84 -13.70
CA VAL A 461 -0.01 -2.57 -14.98
C VAL A 461 1.18 -3.50 -15.17
N GLU A 462 1.99 -3.70 -14.14
CA GLU A 462 3.14 -4.62 -14.16
C GLU A 462 2.70 -6.07 -14.39
N ALA A 463 1.63 -6.53 -13.73
CA ALA A 463 1.04 -7.85 -14.03
C ALA A 463 0.59 -7.96 -15.49
N ALA A 464 -0.09 -6.93 -16.00
CA ALA A 464 -0.55 -6.93 -17.39
C ALA A 464 0.62 -6.90 -18.38
N LEU A 465 1.70 -6.18 -18.09
CA LEU A 465 2.92 -6.13 -18.89
C LEU A 465 3.68 -7.46 -18.88
N MET A 466 3.80 -8.08 -17.70
CA MET A 466 4.40 -9.40 -17.53
C MET A 466 3.62 -10.45 -18.32
N ARG A 467 2.29 -10.42 -18.24
CA ARG A 467 1.43 -11.33 -19.00
C ARG A 467 1.49 -11.08 -20.50
N ARG A 468 1.51 -9.80 -20.92
CA ARG A 468 1.72 -9.39 -22.32
C ARG A 468 3.06 -9.92 -22.86
N ALA A 469 4.07 -10.04 -22.02
CA ALA A 469 5.37 -10.60 -22.38
C ALA A 469 5.39 -12.14 -22.46
N GLY A 470 4.30 -12.84 -22.13
CA GLY A 470 4.22 -14.29 -22.22
C GLY A 470 4.35 -15.03 -20.89
N TRP A 471 4.70 -14.34 -19.80
CA TRP A 471 4.90 -14.93 -18.47
C TRP A 471 3.61 -15.04 -17.67
N GLY A 472 3.40 -16.14 -16.94
CA GLY A 472 2.22 -16.34 -16.09
C GLY A 472 2.25 -15.49 -14.82
N VAL A 473 1.06 -15.04 -14.37
CA VAL A 473 0.85 -14.33 -13.09
C VAL A 473 -0.10 -15.17 -12.25
N TRP A 474 0.39 -15.67 -11.10
CA TRP A 474 -0.32 -16.65 -10.27
C TRP A 474 -0.56 -16.13 -8.86
N ILE A 475 -1.62 -16.63 -8.21
CA ILE A 475 -1.88 -16.40 -6.79
C ILE A 475 -1.69 -17.73 -6.03
N ALA A 476 -0.73 -17.75 -5.11
CA ALA A 476 -0.54 -18.83 -4.14
C ALA A 476 -1.42 -18.56 -2.91
N TYR A 477 -2.72 -18.86 -3.05
CA TYR A 477 -3.74 -18.51 -2.05
C TYR A 477 -3.70 -19.37 -0.79
N ASP A 478 -3.04 -20.53 -0.87
CA ASP A 478 -2.93 -21.54 0.19
C ASP A 478 -1.62 -21.44 0.98
N LEU A 479 -0.70 -20.56 0.60
CA LEU A 479 0.57 -20.39 1.28
C LEU A 479 0.40 -19.59 2.59
N PRO A 480 0.73 -20.15 3.77
CA PRO A 480 0.69 -19.42 5.03
C PRO A 480 1.90 -18.49 5.18
N GLY A 481 1.99 -17.77 6.31
CA GLY A 481 3.21 -17.05 6.67
C GLY A 481 3.44 -15.72 5.95
N SER A 482 2.40 -15.11 5.37
CA SER A 482 2.43 -13.78 4.76
C SER A 482 1.45 -12.87 5.49
N TYR A 483 1.93 -11.78 6.09
CA TYR A 483 1.16 -10.89 6.95
C TYR A 483 1.29 -9.43 6.54
N GLU A 484 0.25 -8.64 6.79
CA GLU A 484 0.21 -7.19 6.58
C GLU A 484 -0.63 -6.50 7.66
N GLU A 485 -0.35 -5.22 7.95
CA GLU A 485 -1.17 -4.39 8.83
C GLU A 485 -2.23 -3.62 8.04
N LEU A 486 -3.41 -3.42 8.65
CA LEU A 486 -4.49 -2.62 8.08
C LEU A 486 -4.52 -1.21 8.66
N PRO A 487 -5.16 -0.24 7.98
CA PRO A 487 -5.39 1.08 8.55
C PRO A 487 -6.13 1.00 9.89
N PRO A 488 -5.69 1.74 10.93
CA PRO A 488 -6.27 1.65 12.28
C PRO A 488 -7.70 2.15 12.36
N ASN A 489 -8.14 3.05 11.47
CA ASN A 489 -9.47 3.64 11.54
C ASN A 489 -10.04 3.93 10.14
N LEU A 490 -11.35 4.25 10.12
CA LEU A 490 -12.09 4.55 8.91
C LEU A 490 -11.50 5.70 8.10
N LEU A 491 -11.03 6.77 8.76
CA LEU A 491 -10.48 7.92 8.05
C LEU A 491 -9.17 7.59 7.34
N ASP A 492 -8.33 6.75 7.94
CA ASP A 492 -7.09 6.30 7.32
C ASP A 492 -7.32 5.30 6.18
N GLU A 493 -8.33 4.42 6.29
CA GLU A 493 -8.80 3.63 5.14
C GLU A 493 -9.24 4.56 4.00
N LEU A 494 -10.09 5.54 4.27
CA LEU A 494 -10.62 6.43 3.23
C LEU A 494 -9.51 7.27 2.57
N LYS A 495 -8.48 7.68 3.31
CA LYS A 495 -7.28 8.32 2.74
C LYS A 495 -6.52 7.38 1.81
N ARG A 496 -6.39 6.09 2.18
CA ARG A 496 -5.77 5.06 1.33
C ARG A 496 -6.60 4.81 0.07
N ASP A 497 -7.90 4.58 0.22
CA ASP A 497 -8.84 4.32 -0.87
C ASP A 497 -8.91 5.46 -1.86
N ARG A 498 -8.83 6.73 -1.42
CA ARG A 498 -8.81 7.88 -2.34
C ARG A 498 -7.66 7.79 -3.34
N ARG A 499 -6.49 7.29 -2.93
CA ARG A 499 -5.35 7.08 -3.83
C ARG A 499 -5.62 5.94 -4.81
N TRP A 500 -6.10 4.81 -4.29
CA TRP A 500 -6.37 3.62 -5.10
C TRP A 500 -7.47 3.89 -6.12
N CYS A 501 -8.52 4.63 -5.75
CA CYS A 501 -9.56 5.11 -6.64
C CYS A 501 -8.97 5.92 -7.79
N HIS A 502 -8.15 6.93 -7.49
CA HIS A 502 -7.55 7.78 -8.53
C HIS A 502 -6.61 6.98 -9.45
N GLY A 503 -5.79 6.10 -8.88
CA GLY A 503 -4.90 5.21 -9.65
C GLY A 503 -5.66 4.21 -10.54
N ASN A 504 -6.75 3.62 -10.06
CA ASN A 504 -7.58 2.69 -10.84
C ASN A 504 -8.31 3.39 -11.99
N LEU A 505 -8.86 4.58 -11.74
CA LEU A 505 -9.48 5.41 -12.80
C LEU A 505 -8.45 5.80 -13.87
N MET A 506 -7.23 6.18 -13.46
CA MET A 506 -6.13 6.48 -14.36
C MET A 506 -5.73 5.25 -15.21
N ASN A 507 -5.59 4.09 -14.57
CA ASN A 507 -5.20 2.84 -15.24
C ASN A 507 -6.22 2.38 -16.28
N PHE A 508 -7.49 2.76 -16.18
CA PHE A 508 -8.50 2.41 -17.17
C PHE A 508 -8.16 2.90 -18.58
N ARG A 509 -7.35 3.95 -18.72
CA ARG A 509 -6.84 4.41 -20.03
C ARG A 509 -6.02 3.33 -20.75
N LEU A 510 -5.45 2.38 -20.01
CA LEU A 510 -4.69 1.26 -20.55
C LEU A 510 -5.58 0.13 -21.09
N PHE A 511 -6.89 0.17 -20.84
CA PHE A 511 -7.85 -0.85 -21.29
C PHE A 511 -7.79 -1.10 -22.81
N LEU A 512 -7.59 -0.04 -23.60
CA LEU A 512 -7.55 -0.11 -25.07
C LEU A 512 -6.15 -0.37 -25.66
N VAL A 513 -5.10 -0.50 -24.84
CA VAL A 513 -3.72 -0.71 -25.32
C VAL A 513 -3.58 -2.07 -26.03
N LYS A 514 -2.81 -2.09 -27.13
CA LYS A 514 -2.55 -3.32 -27.92
C LYS A 514 -1.73 -4.32 -27.09
N GLY A 515 -2.06 -5.61 -27.22
CA GLY A 515 -1.34 -6.70 -26.56
C GLY A 515 -1.79 -6.98 -25.12
N MET A 516 -2.68 -6.16 -24.53
CA MET A 516 -3.27 -6.47 -23.24
C MET A 516 -4.26 -7.63 -23.38
N HIS A 517 -4.04 -8.69 -22.60
CA HIS A 517 -4.90 -9.86 -22.60
C HIS A 517 -6.32 -9.51 -22.10
N PRO A 518 -7.40 -10.13 -22.63
CA PRO A 518 -8.78 -9.86 -22.19
C PRO A 518 -8.98 -9.96 -20.67
N VAL A 519 -8.26 -10.85 -19.99
CA VAL A 519 -8.34 -10.99 -18.53
C VAL A 519 -7.85 -9.74 -17.82
N HIS A 520 -6.68 -9.21 -18.18
CA HIS A 520 -6.18 -7.98 -17.57
C HIS A 520 -7.04 -6.76 -17.89
N ARG A 521 -7.76 -6.76 -19.03
CA ARG A 521 -8.81 -5.75 -19.29
C ARG A 521 -9.97 -5.85 -18.30
N ALA A 522 -10.41 -7.07 -17.98
CA ALA A 522 -11.39 -7.30 -16.93
C ALA A 522 -10.85 -6.90 -15.55
N VAL A 523 -9.55 -7.11 -15.28
CA VAL A 523 -8.88 -6.60 -14.05
C VAL A 523 -8.93 -5.07 -13.97
N PHE A 524 -8.64 -4.36 -15.07
CA PHE A 524 -8.78 -2.89 -15.07
C PHE A 524 -10.24 -2.45 -14.87
N LEU A 525 -11.20 -3.14 -15.49
CA LEU A 525 -12.63 -2.85 -15.32
C LEU A 525 -13.09 -3.10 -13.88
N THR A 526 -12.70 -4.21 -13.27
CA THR A 526 -13.02 -4.53 -11.87
C THR A 526 -12.38 -3.54 -10.90
N GLY A 527 -11.14 -3.11 -11.16
CA GLY A 527 -10.48 -2.04 -10.41
C GLY A 527 -11.23 -0.71 -10.45
N VAL A 528 -11.81 -0.34 -11.60
CA VAL A 528 -12.68 0.85 -11.74
C VAL A 528 -14.02 0.63 -11.03
N MET A 529 -14.69 -0.49 -11.27
CA MET A 529 -16.01 -0.80 -10.72
C MET A 529 -16.02 -0.91 -9.20
N SER A 530 -14.87 -1.26 -8.59
CA SER A 530 -14.70 -1.25 -7.13
C SER A 530 -14.95 0.12 -6.50
N TYR A 531 -14.76 1.22 -7.24
CA TYR A 531 -15.06 2.58 -6.78
C TYR A 531 -16.22 3.23 -7.53
N LEU A 532 -16.36 2.97 -8.84
CA LEU A 532 -17.44 3.52 -9.68
C LEU A 532 -18.82 2.97 -9.31
N SER A 533 -18.90 1.80 -8.68
CA SER A 533 -20.17 1.28 -8.16
C SER A 533 -20.79 2.19 -7.10
N ALA A 534 -19.99 2.91 -6.29
CA ALA A 534 -20.50 3.81 -5.26
C ALA A 534 -21.35 4.97 -5.80
N PRO A 535 -20.89 5.80 -6.76
CA PRO A 535 -21.74 6.83 -7.36
C PRO A 535 -22.92 6.26 -8.13
N LEU A 536 -22.79 5.07 -8.75
CA LEU A 536 -23.93 4.40 -9.40
C LEU A 536 -25.01 3.99 -8.38
N TRP A 537 -24.62 3.47 -7.22
CA TRP A 537 -25.53 3.18 -6.10
C TRP A 537 -26.17 4.46 -5.55
N PHE A 538 -25.38 5.53 -5.37
CA PHE A 538 -25.91 6.81 -4.90
C PHE A 538 -26.93 7.39 -5.89
N MET A 539 -26.63 7.35 -7.20
CA MET A 539 -27.59 7.74 -8.24
C MET A 539 -28.83 6.84 -8.24
N PHE A 540 -28.68 5.53 -8.07
CA PHE A 540 -29.81 4.62 -7.97
C PHE A 540 -30.75 5.01 -6.81
N LEU A 541 -30.19 5.32 -5.64
CA LEU A 541 -30.96 5.79 -4.47
C LEU A 541 -31.62 7.15 -4.71
N MET A 542 -30.91 8.08 -5.36
CA MET A 542 -31.45 9.41 -5.70
C MET A 542 -32.59 9.32 -6.71
N LEU A 543 -32.44 8.56 -7.78
CA LEU A 543 -33.50 8.35 -8.78
C LEU A 543 -34.69 7.61 -8.16
N SER A 544 -34.45 6.61 -7.31
CA SER A 544 -35.53 5.90 -6.59
C SER A 544 -36.29 6.83 -5.65
N THR A 545 -35.58 7.71 -4.93
CA THR A 545 -36.21 8.73 -4.08
C THR A 545 -36.99 9.74 -4.92
N ALA A 546 -36.43 10.21 -6.05
CA ALA A 546 -37.11 11.13 -6.94
C ALA A 546 -38.39 10.50 -7.54
N LEU A 547 -38.34 9.23 -7.94
CA LEU A 547 -39.50 8.49 -8.42
C LEU A 547 -40.57 8.37 -7.33
N GLN A 548 -40.18 8.14 -6.08
CA GLN A 548 -41.11 8.12 -4.95
C GLN A 548 -41.77 9.49 -4.72
N VAL A 549 -41.00 10.58 -4.78
CA VAL A 549 -41.50 11.96 -4.68
C VAL A 549 -42.51 12.23 -5.80
N VAL A 550 -42.17 11.89 -7.04
CA VAL A 550 -43.05 12.02 -8.21
C VAL A 550 -44.33 11.23 -8.02
N HIS A 551 -44.25 9.97 -7.61
CA HIS A 551 -45.43 9.13 -7.38
C HIS A 551 -46.34 9.65 -6.24
N THR A 552 -45.76 10.33 -5.25
CA THR A 552 -46.51 10.86 -4.10
C THR A 552 -47.15 12.22 -4.41
N LEU A 553 -46.47 13.07 -5.20
CA LEU A 553 -46.89 14.44 -5.47
C LEU A 553 -47.63 14.63 -6.79
N MET A 554 -47.45 13.75 -7.77
CA MET A 554 -48.13 13.83 -9.07
C MET A 554 -49.36 12.94 -9.09
N GLU A 555 -50.46 13.47 -9.63
CA GLU A 555 -51.68 12.69 -9.84
C GLU A 555 -51.44 11.59 -10.88
N PRO A 556 -51.86 10.33 -10.62
CA PRO A 556 -51.70 9.25 -11.59
C PRO A 556 -52.55 9.51 -12.84
N GLN A 557 -51.92 9.51 -14.02
CA GLN A 557 -52.65 9.52 -15.29
C GLN A 557 -53.05 8.10 -15.68
N TYR A 558 -54.36 7.81 -15.61
CA TYR A 558 -54.92 6.48 -15.90
C TYR A 558 -55.21 6.23 -17.39
N PHE A 559 -55.37 7.30 -18.16
CA PHE A 559 -55.66 7.26 -19.60
C PHE A 559 -54.49 7.92 -20.34
N LEU A 560 -53.67 7.11 -21.01
CA LEU A 560 -52.46 7.56 -21.69
C LEU A 560 -52.69 7.80 -23.19
N GLN A 561 -53.79 7.28 -23.74
CA GLN A 561 -54.17 7.40 -25.15
C GLN A 561 -55.62 7.91 -25.28
N PRO A 562 -55.95 8.69 -26.33
CA PRO A 562 -57.31 9.08 -26.61
C PRO A 562 -58.18 7.86 -26.91
N ARG A 563 -59.41 7.86 -26.37
CA ARG A 563 -60.40 6.78 -26.56
C ARG A 563 -59.97 5.43 -25.95
N GLN A 564 -59.05 5.44 -24.98
CA GLN A 564 -58.73 4.26 -24.18
C GLN A 564 -59.94 3.85 -23.33
N LEU A 565 -60.48 2.65 -23.58
CA LEU A 565 -61.70 2.13 -22.96
C LEU A 565 -61.52 1.72 -21.49
N PHE A 566 -60.30 1.35 -21.07
CA PHE A 566 -60.02 0.86 -19.72
C PHE A 566 -58.80 1.58 -19.12
N PRO A 567 -58.87 2.08 -17.87
CA PRO A 567 -57.74 2.74 -17.22
C PRO A 567 -56.56 1.79 -17.00
N VAL A 568 -55.34 2.28 -17.19
CA VAL A 568 -54.11 1.58 -16.78
C VAL A 568 -53.82 1.95 -15.33
N TRP A 569 -54.08 1.01 -14.42
CA TRP A 569 -53.77 1.20 -13.00
C TRP A 569 -52.28 0.99 -12.76
N PRO A 570 -51.59 1.93 -12.09
CA PRO A 570 -50.27 1.65 -11.52
C PRO A 570 -50.40 0.47 -10.53
N GLN A 571 -49.78 -0.67 -10.85
CA GLN A 571 -49.79 -1.84 -9.99
C GLN A 571 -48.50 -1.88 -9.18
N TRP A 572 -48.61 -1.74 -7.86
CA TRP A 572 -47.49 -1.99 -6.96
C TRP A 572 -47.63 -3.39 -6.36
N ARG A 573 -46.65 -4.27 -6.61
CA ARG A 573 -46.63 -5.67 -6.17
C ARG A 573 -45.66 -5.88 -5.01
N PRO A 574 -46.08 -5.65 -3.74
CA PRO A 574 -45.19 -5.72 -2.58
C PRO A 574 -44.53 -7.09 -2.40
N GLU A 575 -45.23 -8.17 -2.72
CA GLU A 575 -44.73 -9.54 -2.63
C GLU A 575 -43.52 -9.77 -3.54
N LEU A 576 -43.53 -9.22 -4.76
CA LEU A 576 -42.41 -9.30 -5.69
C LEU A 576 -41.23 -8.43 -5.21
N ALA A 577 -41.51 -7.25 -4.66
CA ALA A 577 -40.49 -6.38 -4.08
C ALA A 577 -39.77 -7.06 -2.90
N ILE A 578 -40.53 -7.70 -1.99
CA ILE A 578 -39.97 -8.48 -0.87
C ILE A 578 -39.16 -9.67 -1.38
N ALA A 579 -39.64 -10.39 -2.40
CA ALA A 579 -38.91 -11.51 -2.99
C ALA A 579 -37.57 -11.08 -3.62
N LEU A 580 -37.56 -9.98 -4.39
CA LEU A 580 -36.35 -9.44 -5.01
C LEU A 580 -35.37 -8.91 -3.96
N PHE A 581 -35.87 -8.23 -2.93
CA PHE A 581 -35.07 -7.76 -1.80
C PHE A 581 -34.45 -8.94 -1.03
N SER A 582 -35.24 -9.97 -0.71
CA SER A 582 -34.77 -11.18 -0.01
C SER A 582 -33.72 -11.92 -0.84
N THR A 583 -33.92 -12.03 -2.15
CA THR A 583 -32.93 -12.64 -3.06
C THR A 583 -31.63 -11.84 -3.05
N THR A 584 -31.70 -10.51 -3.08
CA THR A 584 -30.52 -9.64 -2.98
C THR A 584 -29.80 -9.81 -1.64
N LEU A 585 -30.53 -9.91 -0.52
CA LEU A 585 -29.94 -10.20 0.78
C LEU A 585 -29.20 -11.55 0.79
N VAL A 586 -29.80 -12.59 0.22
CA VAL A 586 -29.14 -13.90 0.11
C VAL A 586 -27.84 -13.77 -0.69
N LEU A 587 -27.84 -13.08 -1.83
CA LEU A 587 -26.63 -12.92 -2.64
C LEU A 587 -25.50 -12.18 -1.90
N LEU A 588 -25.85 -11.19 -1.06
CA LEU A 588 -24.88 -10.41 -0.30
C LEU A 588 -24.35 -11.16 0.94
N PHE A 589 -25.22 -11.87 1.67
CA PHE A 589 -24.89 -12.45 2.97
C PHE A 589 -24.59 -13.95 2.94
N LEU A 590 -25.08 -14.70 1.94
CA LEU A 590 -24.80 -16.14 1.84
C LEU A 590 -23.29 -16.45 1.77
N PRO A 591 -22.45 -15.72 1.00
CA PRO A 591 -20.99 -15.94 1.03
C PRO A 591 -20.37 -15.85 2.43
N LYS A 592 -20.86 -14.91 3.26
CA LYS A 592 -20.39 -14.76 4.64
C LYS A 592 -20.79 -15.96 5.49
N LEU A 593 -22.02 -16.45 5.34
CA LEU A 593 -22.49 -17.66 6.03
C LEU A 593 -21.73 -18.92 5.59
N LEU A 594 -21.50 -19.08 4.28
CA LEU A 594 -20.71 -20.18 3.73
C LEU A 594 -19.29 -20.21 4.29
N SER A 595 -18.69 -19.04 4.51
CA SER A 595 -17.37 -18.92 5.13
C SER A 595 -17.36 -19.46 6.57
N VAL A 596 -18.37 -19.12 7.37
CA VAL A 596 -18.51 -19.65 8.73
C VAL A 596 -18.77 -21.15 8.74
N ILE A 597 -19.61 -21.66 7.83
CA ILE A 597 -19.86 -23.09 7.67
C ILE A 597 -18.56 -23.84 7.35
N LEU A 598 -17.77 -23.32 6.40
CA LEU A 598 -16.47 -23.88 6.02
C LEU A 598 -15.50 -23.93 7.20
N ILE A 599 -15.41 -22.85 7.98
CA ILE A 599 -14.54 -22.79 9.16
C ILE A 599 -15.02 -23.76 10.24
N CYS A 600 -16.32 -23.86 10.49
CA CYS A 600 -16.88 -24.82 11.42
C CYS A 600 -16.57 -26.26 11.00
N ALA A 601 -16.65 -26.58 9.70
CA ALA A 601 -16.31 -27.89 9.17
C ALA A 601 -14.81 -28.22 9.31
N LYS A 602 -13.91 -27.23 9.19
CA LYS A 602 -12.46 -27.39 9.35
C LYS A 602 -11.96 -27.27 10.80
N GLY A 603 -12.77 -26.71 11.69
CA GLY A 603 -12.46 -26.48 13.11
C GLY A 603 -12.45 -24.99 13.49
N ALA A 604 -13.44 -24.57 14.28
CA ALA A 604 -13.60 -23.17 14.69
C ALA A 604 -12.83 -22.76 15.97
N LYS A 605 -11.98 -23.64 16.53
CA LYS A 605 -11.30 -23.41 17.82
C LYS A 605 -10.44 -22.15 17.79
N ALA A 606 -9.67 -21.94 16.71
CA ALA A 606 -8.81 -20.79 16.52
C ALA A 606 -9.57 -19.45 16.40
N TYR A 607 -10.88 -19.49 16.16
CA TYR A 607 -11.77 -18.32 16.09
C TYR A 607 -12.58 -18.12 17.38
N GLY A 608 -12.25 -18.83 18.47
CA GLY A 608 -12.98 -18.77 19.73
C GLY A 608 -14.18 -19.74 19.82
N GLY A 609 -14.34 -20.63 18.84
CA GLY A 609 -15.43 -21.61 18.76
C GLY A 609 -16.61 -21.16 17.89
N ALA A 610 -17.45 -22.11 17.46
CA ALA A 610 -18.51 -21.88 16.47
C ALA A 610 -19.52 -20.79 16.88
N CYS A 611 -19.96 -20.78 18.14
CA CYS A 611 -20.91 -19.79 18.64
C CYS A 611 -20.31 -18.37 18.63
N ARG A 612 -19.08 -18.20 19.10
CA ARG A 612 -18.40 -16.89 19.12
C ARG A 612 -18.05 -16.42 17.72
N LEU A 613 -17.69 -17.33 16.82
CA LEU A 613 -17.51 -17.04 15.40
C LEU A 613 -18.80 -16.50 14.77
N PHE A 614 -19.96 -17.13 15.06
CA PHE A 614 -21.25 -16.65 14.56
C PHE A 614 -21.64 -15.28 15.14
N ILE A 615 -21.45 -15.05 16.44
CA ILE A 615 -21.68 -13.73 17.06
C ILE A 615 -20.74 -12.67 16.44
N SER A 616 -19.48 -13.04 16.19
CA SER A 616 -18.49 -12.16 15.55
C SER A 616 -18.90 -11.79 14.12
N LEU A 617 -19.46 -12.75 13.37
CA LEU A 617 -20.07 -12.50 12.06
C LEU A 617 -21.23 -11.50 12.17
N LEU A 618 -22.13 -11.64 13.15
CA LEU A 618 -23.23 -10.69 13.34
C LEU A 618 -22.75 -9.28 13.68
N ILE A 619 -21.76 -9.16 14.58
CA ILE A 619 -21.13 -7.89 14.92
C ILE A 619 -20.48 -7.27 13.69
N GLU A 620 -19.69 -8.02 12.94
CA GLU A 620 -19.07 -7.56 11.71
C GLU A 620 -20.12 -7.11 10.67
N MET A 621 -21.20 -7.89 10.50
CA MET A 621 -22.29 -7.53 9.59
C MET A 621 -22.95 -6.20 9.98
N LEU A 622 -23.19 -5.98 11.26
CA LEU A 622 -23.72 -4.71 11.77
C LEU A 622 -22.78 -3.54 11.42
N PHE A 623 -21.48 -3.69 11.70
CA PHE A 623 -20.48 -2.68 11.34
C PHE A 623 -20.41 -2.44 9.83
N SER A 624 -20.42 -3.50 9.03
CA SER A 624 -20.40 -3.41 7.56
C SER A 624 -21.62 -2.67 7.01
N VAL A 625 -22.82 -2.94 7.53
CA VAL A 625 -24.06 -2.23 7.13
C VAL A 625 -23.97 -0.75 7.51
N LEU A 626 -23.47 -0.42 8.71
CA LEU A 626 -23.31 0.97 9.16
C LEU A 626 -22.27 1.75 8.34
N LEU A 627 -21.21 1.09 7.89
CA LEU A 627 -20.12 1.74 7.16
C LEU A 627 -20.37 1.84 5.65
N ALA A 628 -21.19 0.97 5.06
CA ALA A 628 -21.39 0.93 3.62
C ALA A 628 -21.93 2.24 3.02
N PRO A 629 -22.98 2.90 3.56
CA PRO A 629 -23.46 4.18 3.05
C PRO A 629 -22.45 5.32 3.22
N VAL A 630 -21.67 5.28 4.30
CA VAL A 630 -20.61 6.26 4.57
C VAL A 630 -19.51 6.14 3.51
N ARG A 631 -19.03 4.93 3.24
CA ARG A 631 -18.05 4.63 2.18
C ARG A 631 -18.58 5.04 0.81
N MET A 632 -19.85 4.73 0.52
CA MET A 632 -20.50 5.09 -0.75
C MET A 632 -20.41 6.60 -1.04
N LEU A 633 -20.70 7.47 -0.05
CA LEU A 633 -20.60 8.92 -0.24
C LEU A 633 -19.16 9.38 -0.43
N PHE A 634 -18.21 8.87 0.36
CA PHE A 634 -16.79 9.25 0.19
C PHE A 634 -16.24 8.79 -1.16
N HIS A 635 -16.50 7.54 -1.56
CA HIS A 635 -16.09 7.02 -2.86
C HIS A 635 -16.75 7.80 -4.02
N THR A 636 -18.00 8.21 -3.88
CA THR A 636 -18.68 9.12 -4.84
C THR A 636 -17.91 10.43 -4.97
N VAL A 637 -17.56 11.07 -3.85
CA VAL A 637 -16.75 12.30 -3.84
C VAL A 637 -15.38 12.06 -4.47
N PHE A 638 -14.72 10.94 -4.21
CA PHE A 638 -13.40 10.62 -4.78
C PHE A 638 -13.44 10.46 -6.29
N VAL A 639 -14.43 9.72 -6.80
CA VAL A 639 -14.63 9.52 -8.24
C VAL A 639 -14.93 10.85 -8.93
N VAL A 640 -15.88 11.63 -8.40
CA VAL A 640 -16.23 12.95 -8.97
C VAL A 640 -15.03 13.91 -8.93
N SER A 641 -14.32 13.97 -7.80
CA SER A 641 -13.13 14.83 -7.65
C SER A 641 -12.02 14.44 -8.64
N ALA A 642 -11.84 13.15 -8.92
CA ALA A 642 -10.85 12.66 -9.86
C ALA A 642 -11.17 13.13 -11.30
N PHE A 643 -12.45 13.06 -11.71
CA PHE A 643 -12.92 13.55 -13.01
C PHE A 643 -12.87 15.08 -13.12
N LEU A 644 -13.14 15.82 -12.04
CA LEU A 644 -13.03 17.29 -12.00
C LEU A 644 -11.58 17.79 -11.88
N GLY A 645 -10.62 16.90 -11.67
CA GLY A 645 -9.20 17.25 -11.57
C GLY A 645 -8.80 17.98 -10.29
N TRP A 646 -9.60 17.89 -9.22
CA TRP A 646 -9.28 18.52 -7.94
C TRP A 646 -8.04 17.87 -7.31
N SER A 647 -7.02 18.69 -7.08
CA SER A 647 -5.70 18.22 -6.68
C SER A 647 -5.74 17.49 -5.33
N VAL A 648 -5.05 16.35 -5.29
CA VAL A 648 -4.83 15.58 -4.08
C VAL A 648 -3.51 16.04 -3.48
N GLN A 649 -3.55 16.95 -2.50
CA GLN A 649 -2.37 17.23 -1.69
C GLN A 649 -2.08 16.04 -0.77
N TRP A 650 -0.86 15.51 -0.88
CA TRP A 650 -0.40 14.31 -0.19
C TRP A 650 0.32 14.70 1.11
N LYS A 651 -0.18 14.21 2.26
CA LYS A 651 0.57 14.15 3.52
C LYS A 651 0.61 12.69 3.97
N SER A 652 1.79 12.18 4.30
CA SER A 652 1.91 10.84 4.91
C SER A 652 1.03 10.79 6.16
N PRO A 653 0.18 9.76 6.33
CA PRO A 653 -0.58 9.61 7.57
C PRO A 653 0.39 9.53 8.75
N GLN A 654 0.12 10.26 9.83
CA GLN A 654 0.73 9.95 11.13
C GLN A 654 0.15 8.61 11.56
N ARG A 655 1.02 7.63 11.82
CA ARG A 655 0.67 6.25 12.20
C ARG A 655 0.86 6.01 13.70
N ASP A 656 0.74 7.05 14.53
CA ASP A 656 0.52 6.82 15.96
C ASP A 656 -0.96 6.51 16.18
N ASP A 657 -1.21 5.62 17.14
CA ASP A 657 -2.46 4.92 17.43
C ASP A 657 -3.55 5.85 18.02
N ASP A 658 -3.72 7.03 17.42
CA ASP A 658 -4.60 8.09 17.92
C ASP A 658 -6.03 7.81 17.50
N ALA A 659 -6.85 7.45 18.49
CA ALA A 659 -8.30 7.36 18.35
C ALA A 659 -8.84 8.66 17.73
N THR A 660 -9.76 8.53 16.78
CA THR A 660 -10.32 9.69 16.07
C THR A 660 -11.00 10.65 17.06
N PRO A 661 -10.51 11.89 17.21
CA PRO A 661 -11.12 12.84 18.12
C PRO A 661 -12.54 13.21 17.66
N TRP A 662 -13.44 13.48 18.60
CA TRP A 662 -14.81 13.92 18.29
C TRP A 662 -14.85 15.10 17.32
N LYS A 663 -13.99 16.10 17.52
CA LYS A 663 -13.89 17.27 16.65
C LYS A 663 -13.58 16.86 15.20
N GLU A 664 -12.61 15.98 15.00
CA GLU A 664 -12.26 15.52 13.65
C GLU A 664 -13.41 14.70 13.03
N ALA A 665 -14.04 13.82 13.81
CA ALA A 665 -15.17 13.01 13.34
C ALA A 665 -16.33 13.88 12.85
N PHE A 666 -16.74 14.90 13.62
CA PHE A 666 -17.82 15.81 13.19
C PHE A 666 -17.42 16.70 12.01
N ILE A 667 -16.16 17.15 11.91
CA ILE A 667 -15.68 17.90 10.74
C ILE A 667 -15.72 17.04 9.47
N ARG A 668 -15.32 15.77 9.56
CA ARG A 668 -15.22 14.86 8.40
C ARG A 668 -16.56 14.26 8.00
N HIS A 669 -17.41 13.91 8.97
CA HIS A 669 -18.69 13.23 8.76
C HIS A 669 -19.91 14.16 8.86
N GLY A 670 -19.73 15.44 9.21
CA GLY A 670 -20.84 16.38 9.43
C GLY A 670 -21.76 16.55 8.22
N SER A 671 -21.21 16.59 7.00
CA SER A 671 -22.02 16.65 5.77
C SER A 671 -22.90 15.41 5.58
N GLN A 672 -22.42 14.24 5.99
CA GLN A 672 -23.13 12.96 5.88
C GLN A 672 -24.26 12.90 6.90
N LEU A 673 -23.99 13.31 8.14
CA LEU A 673 -25.01 13.44 9.18
C LEU A 673 -26.13 14.40 8.75
N THR A 674 -25.78 15.58 8.24
CA THR A 674 -26.77 16.56 7.77
C THR A 674 -27.58 16.02 6.60
N LEU A 675 -26.94 15.38 5.62
CA LEU A 675 -27.64 14.74 4.50
C LEU A 675 -28.60 13.65 4.99
N GLY A 676 -28.16 12.81 5.92
CA GLY A 676 -28.99 11.76 6.52
C GLY A 676 -30.22 12.31 7.23
N LEU A 677 -30.06 13.39 8.03
CA LEU A 677 -31.16 14.06 8.71
C LEU A 677 -32.16 14.68 7.73
N VAL A 678 -31.68 15.46 6.75
CA VAL A 678 -32.55 16.10 5.75
C VAL A 678 -33.31 15.06 4.94
N TRP A 679 -32.63 13.99 4.51
CA TRP A 679 -33.25 12.91 3.75
C TRP A 679 -34.28 12.14 4.59
N ALA A 680 -33.96 11.81 5.84
CA ALA A 680 -34.89 11.14 6.75
C ALA A 680 -36.15 11.98 7.04
N ILE A 681 -35.98 13.27 7.36
CA ILE A 681 -37.09 14.18 7.65
C ILE A 681 -37.95 14.40 6.40
N GLY A 682 -37.32 14.61 5.23
CA GLY A 682 -38.04 14.77 3.98
C GLY A 682 -38.89 13.55 3.62
N MET A 683 -38.36 12.34 3.82
CA MET A 683 -39.12 11.11 3.57
C MET A 683 -40.16 10.83 4.64
N ALA A 684 -39.90 11.14 5.91
CA ALA A 684 -40.89 11.03 6.98
C ALA A 684 -42.13 11.91 6.71
N TRP A 685 -41.92 13.08 6.11
CA TRP A 685 -42.98 14.01 5.74
C TRP A 685 -43.79 13.54 4.52
N LEU A 686 -43.15 12.86 3.56
CA LEU A 686 -43.81 12.38 2.34
C LEU A 686 -44.45 11.00 2.49
N ASP A 687 -43.68 9.99 2.91
CA ASP A 687 -44.15 8.61 3.10
C ASP A 687 -43.31 7.87 4.16
N LEU A 688 -43.90 7.68 5.34
CA LEU A 688 -43.27 6.99 6.45
C LEU A 688 -42.96 5.51 6.15
N ARG A 689 -43.69 4.86 5.23
CA ARG A 689 -43.42 3.47 4.82
C ARG A 689 -42.11 3.39 4.04
N PHE A 690 -41.86 4.35 3.15
CA PHE A 690 -40.62 4.40 2.38
C PHE A 690 -39.39 4.70 3.26
N LEU A 691 -39.56 5.48 4.32
CA LEU A 691 -38.49 5.72 5.30
C LEU A 691 -37.98 4.42 5.94
N TRP A 692 -38.85 3.44 6.22
CA TRP A 692 -38.41 2.14 6.75
C TRP A 692 -37.48 1.40 5.78
N TRP A 693 -37.77 1.44 4.49
CA TRP A 693 -36.91 0.87 3.45
C TRP A 693 -35.57 1.59 3.31
N LEU A 694 -35.57 2.93 3.47
CA LEU A 694 -34.34 3.74 3.48
C LEU A 694 -33.60 3.74 4.82
N SER A 695 -34.20 3.22 5.89
CA SER A 695 -33.69 3.34 7.26
C SER A 695 -32.25 2.85 7.43
N PRO A 696 -31.79 1.72 6.83
CA PRO A 696 -30.40 1.30 6.98
C PRO A 696 -29.41 2.30 6.38
N ILE A 697 -29.83 3.09 5.40
CA ILE A 697 -28.98 4.10 4.75
C ILE A 697 -28.95 5.37 5.59
N VAL A 698 -30.12 5.98 5.86
CA VAL A 698 -30.18 7.26 6.56
C VAL A 698 -29.66 7.16 7.99
N PHE A 699 -29.95 6.05 8.69
CA PHE A 699 -29.47 5.84 10.06
C PHE A 699 -27.95 5.68 10.11
N SER A 700 -27.37 4.97 9.15
CA SER A 700 -25.91 4.85 9.01
C SER A 700 -25.23 6.20 8.77
N LEU A 701 -25.84 7.07 7.96
CA LEU A 701 -25.32 8.41 7.71
C LEU A 701 -25.40 9.30 8.97
N ILE A 702 -26.53 9.26 9.69
CA ILE A 702 -26.74 10.00 10.94
C ILE A 702 -25.74 9.55 12.01
N LEU A 703 -25.53 8.24 12.16
CA LEU A 703 -24.60 7.68 13.15
C LEU A 703 -23.13 7.74 12.75
N SER A 704 -22.81 8.19 11.53
CA SER A 704 -21.44 8.13 11.00
C SER A 704 -20.35 8.76 11.89
N PRO A 705 -20.54 9.93 12.55
CA PRO A 705 -19.50 10.49 13.42
C PRO A 705 -19.27 9.62 14.66
N PHE A 706 -20.34 9.05 15.24
CA PHE A 706 -20.28 8.21 16.43
C PHE A 706 -19.59 6.88 16.12
N VAL A 707 -19.99 6.22 15.03
CA VAL A 707 -19.36 4.97 14.58
C VAL A 707 -17.87 5.18 14.32
N SER A 708 -17.48 6.28 13.68
CA SER A 708 -16.07 6.63 13.44
C SER A 708 -15.25 6.77 14.73
N VAL A 709 -15.78 7.46 15.75
CA VAL A 709 -15.11 7.63 17.06
C VAL A 709 -15.04 6.32 17.84
N TYR A 710 -16.14 5.57 17.96
CA TYR A 710 -16.12 4.34 18.75
C TYR A 710 -15.29 3.24 18.08
N SER A 711 -15.39 3.11 16.75
CA SER A 711 -14.64 2.09 16.02
C SER A 711 -13.13 2.34 16.03
N SER A 712 -12.66 3.60 16.15
CA SER A 712 -11.22 3.93 16.20
C SER A 712 -10.56 3.66 17.56
N ARG A 713 -11.28 3.25 18.60
CA ARG A 713 -10.70 3.02 19.94
C ARG A 713 -10.08 1.63 20.09
N ALA A 714 -8.81 1.57 20.47
CA ALA A 714 -8.11 0.34 20.86
C ALA A 714 -8.72 -0.34 22.10
N THR A 715 -9.21 0.44 23.07
CA THR A 715 -9.82 -0.11 24.31
C THR A 715 -11.02 -1.02 24.04
N LEU A 716 -11.88 -0.66 23.08
CA LEU A 716 -13.02 -1.47 22.67
C LEU A 716 -12.57 -2.71 21.88
N GLY A 717 -11.58 -2.56 21.01
CA GLY A 717 -11.03 -3.70 20.27
C GLY A 717 -10.37 -4.73 21.19
N LEU A 718 -9.55 -4.28 22.16
CA LEU A 718 -8.97 -5.14 23.19
C LEU A 718 -10.03 -5.77 24.12
N ALA A 719 -11.14 -5.10 24.39
CA ALA A 719 -12.27 -5.70 25.10
C ALA A 719 -12.91 -6.84 24.30
N CYS A 720 -13.13 -6.66 22.99
CA CYS A 720 -13.60 -7.73 22.11
C CYS A 720 -12.60 -8.91 22.07
N LYS A 721 -11.30 -8.64 21.98
CA LYS A 721 -10.24 -9.67 22.03
C LYS A 721 -10.31 -10.48 23.33
N ARG A 722 -10.44 -9.82 24.48
CA ARG A 722 -10.59 -10.49 25.79
C ARG A 722 -11.86 -11.34 25.86
N ALA A 723 -12.96 -10.90 25.23
CA ALA A 723 -14.18 -11.70 25.09
C ALA A 723 -14.05 -12.86 24.07
N LYS A 724 -12.93 -12.97 23.34
CA LYS A 724 -12.72 -13.84 22.19
C LYS A 724 -13.76 -13.63 21.07
N LEU A 725 -14.16 -12.37 20.89
CA LEU A 725 -14.99 -11.90 19.77
C LEU A 725 -14.08 -11.27 18.72
N LEU A 726 -14.44 -11.43 17.44
CA LEU A 726 -13.62 -11.01 16.30
C LEU A 726 -12.19 -11.57 16.40
N LEU A 727 -12.06 -12.82 16.88
CA LEU A 727 -10.77 -13.48 17.06
C LEU A 727 -10.34 -14.13 15.74
N ILE A 728 -9.10 -13.91 15.35
CA ILE A 728 -8.47 -14.57 14.20
C ILE A 728 -7.44 -15.61 14.67
N PRO A 729 -7.11 -16.63 13.84
CA PRO A 729 -6.14 -17.65 14.19
C PRO A 729 -4.78 -17.08 14.60
N GLU A 730 -4.35 -16.01 13.93
CA GLU A 730 -3.08 -15.32 14.18
C GLU A 730 -3.03 -14.60 15.55
N GLU A 731 -4.16 -14.52 16.27
CA GLU A 731 -4.22 -14.03 17.65
C GLU A 731 -4.47 -15.13 18.68
N TYR A 732 -5.02 -16.26 18.24
CA TYR A 732 -5.20 -17.44 19.09
C TYR A 732 -3.88 -18.18 19.28
N GLU A 733 -3.13 -18.34 18.20
CA GLU A 733 -1.78 -18.91 18.18
C GLU A 733 -0.88 -17.99 17.35
N PRO A 734 -0.31 -16.94 18.00
CA PRO A 734 0.48 -15.95 17.31
C PRO A 734 1.72 -16.56 16.64
N PRO A 735 1.90 -16.37 15.32
CA PRO A 735 3.12 -16.75 14.62
C PRO A 735 4.35 -16.10 15.25
N ARG A 736 5.48 -16.81 15.26
CA ARG A 736 6.73 -16.33 15.89
C ARG A 736 7.17 -15.00 15.31
N GLU A 737 6.99 -14.78 14.01
CA GLU A 737 7.36 -13.55 13.32
C GLU A 737 6.58 -12.33 13.81
N LEU A 738 5.27 -12.49 14.09
CA LEU A 738 4.45 -11.40 14.61
C LEU A 738 4.80 -11.08 16.07
N VAL A 739 5.05 -12.11 16.88
CA VAL A 739 5.51 -11.93 18.27
C VAL A 739 6.87 -11.24 18.31
N ALA A 740 7.83 -11.72 17.51
CA ALA A 740 9.16 -11.13 17.40
C ALA A 740 9.08 -9.69 16.88
N THR A 741 8.18 -9.39 15.94
CA THR A 741 7.96 -8.02 15.46
C THR A 741 7.50 -7.09 16.59
N ASP A 742 6.58 -7.50 17.46
CA ASP A 742 6.17 -6.69 18.61
C ASP A 742 7.31 -6.52 19.64
N GLU A 743 8.02 -7.60 19.98
CA GLU A 743 9.19 -7.59 20.86
C GLU A 743 10.26 -6.61 20.36
N TYR A 744 10.63 -6.71 19.08
CA TYR A 744 11.63 -5.84 18.45
C TYR A 744 11.13 -4.42 18.25
N CYS A 745 9.83 -4.21 18.00
CA CYS A 745 9.26 -2.86 17.92
C CYS A 745 9.40 -2.14 19.27
N ARG A 746 9.10 -2.84 20.38
CA ARG A 746 9.29 -2.30 21.74
C ARG A 746 10.76 -1.99 22.03
N LEU A 747 11.67 -2.89 21.65
CA LEU A 747 13.12 -2.67 21.80
C LEU A 747 13.59 -1.46 20.97
N ASN A 748 13.19 -1.39 19.71
CA ASN A 748 13.56 -0.30 18.81
C ASN A 748 12.99 1.04 19.26
N ARG A 749 11.79 1.07 19.86
CA ARG A 749 11.20 2.27 20.46
C ARG A 749 12.02 2.79 21.64
N GLN A 750 12.58 1.90 22.47
CA GLN A 750 13.49 2.31 23.56
C GLN A 750 14.80 2.91 23.03
N ARG A 751 15.24 2.49 21.85
CA ARG A 751 16.47 2.95 21.18
C ARG A 751 16.21 4.02 20.12
N LYS A 752 14.98 4.54 20.03
CA LYS A 752 14.54 5.46 18.97
C LYS A 752 15.39 6.72 18.97
N LEU A 753 15.85 7.13 17.79
CA LEU A 753 16.56 8.39 17.64
C LEU A 753 15.57 9.51 17.34
N GLU A 754 15.40 10.41 18.32
CA GLU A 754 14.63 11.64 18.14
C GLU A 754 15.56 12.79 17.74
N HIS A 755 15.03 13.72 16.93
CA HIS A 755 15.76 14.89 16.43
C HIS A 755 17.05 14.51 15.68
N GLY A 756 16.97 13.50 14.81
CA GLY A 756 18.11 12.87 14.15
C GLY A 756 19.07 13.83 13.46
N PHE A 757 18.58 14.92 12.84
CA PHE A 757 19.44 15.93 12.21
C PHE A 757 20.36 16.61 13.24
N ILE A 758 19.81 17.05 14.37
CA ILE A 758 20.59 17.72 15.42
C ILE A 758 21.57 16.73 16.06
N GLN A 759 21.15 15.48 16.24
CA GLN A 759 22.04 14.42 16.73
C GLN A 759 23.19 14.19 15.73
N ALA A 760 22.95 14.22 14.42
CA ALA A 760 24.02 14.11 13.41
C ALA A 760 24.96 15.33 13.38
N VAL A 761 24.55 16.47 13.92
CA VAL A 761 25.39 17.67 14.06
C VAL A 761 26.24 17.61 15.32
N PHE A 762 25.71 17.14 16.45
CA PHE A 762 26.43 17.21 17.73
C PHE A 762 27.01 15.88 18.21
N ASP A 763 26.33 14.76 18.02
CA ASP A 763 26.80 13.46 18.51
C ASP A 763 27.92 12.92 17.61
N PRO A 764 29.13 12.63 18.15
CA PRO A 764 30.27 12.16 17.35
C PRO A 764 29.99 10.89 16.54
N SER A 765 29.19 9.96 17.08
CA SER A 765 28.92 8.66 16.46
C SER A 765 27.90 8.78 15.35
N ILE A 766 26.79 9.50 15.62
CA ILE A 766 25.76 9.76 14.61
C ILE A 766 26.31 10.63 13.49
N ASN A 767 27.17 11.60 13.80
CA ASN A 767 27.87 12.40 12.80
C ASN A 767 28.77 11.54 11.89
N ALA A 768 29.55 10.62 12.47
CA ALA A 768 30.41 9.72 11.71
C ALA A 768 29.58 8.81 10.79
N LEU A 769 28.46 8.28 11.29
CA LEU A 769 27.50 7.50 10.50
C LEU A 769 26.90 8.31 9.35
N ALA A 770 26.37 9.49 9.63
CA ALA A 770 25.78 10.37 8.62
C ALA A 770 26.81 10.77 7.54
N SER A 771 28.04 11.06 7.95
CA SER A 771 29.14 11.41 7.06
C SER A 771 29.53 10.23 6.16
N ALA A 772 29.72 9.03 6.72
CA ALA A 772 30.10 7.85 5.95
C ALA A 772 28.98 7.32 5.04
N MET A 773 27.71 7.57 5.38
CA MET A 773 26.54 7.23 4.57
C MET A 773 26.26 8.25 3.45
N ALA A 774 26.76 9.48 3.58
CA ALA A 774 26.59 10.51 2.57
C ALA A 774 27.44 10.22 1.32
N THR A 775 27.07 10.83 0.19
CA THR A 775 27.78 10.60 -1.09
C THR A 775 28.08 11.92 -1.79
N ALA A 776 29.35 12.28 -1.93
CA ALA A 776 29.75 13.39 -2.77
C ALA A 776 30.06 12.87 -4.18
N ARG A 777 29.24 13.25 -5.16
CA ARG A 777 29.30 12.71 -6.54
C ARG A 777 30.31 13.42 -7.44
N HIS A 778 30.83 14.56 -7.01
CA HIS A 778 31.68 15.41 -7.82
C HIS A 778 33.12 15.35 -7.31
N ARG A 779 34.07 15.37 -8.25
CA ARG A 779 35.47 15.70 -7.95
C ARG A 779 35.54 17.12 -7.40
N PHE A 780 36.64 17.44 -6.74
CA PHE A 780 36.85 18.79 -6.23
C PHE A 780 36.66 19.86 -7.34
N SER A 781 35.93 20.92 -7.00
CA SER A 781 35.70 22.10 -7.83
C SER A 781 35.45 23.29 -6.91
N GLN A 782 36.10 24.42 -7.19
CA GLN A 782 35.92 25.65 -6.41
C GLN A 782 34.46 26.12 -6.36
N ALA A 783 33.69 25.93 -7.43
CA ALA A 783 32.27 26.31 -7.45
C ALA A 783 31.43 25.45 -6.49
N ILE A 784 31.70 24.14 -6.42
CA ILE A 784 31.03 23.24 -5.48
C ILE A 784 31.41 23.58 -4.05
N GLU A 785 32.69 23.93 -3.86
CA GLU A 785 33.23 24.31 -2.56
C GLU A 785 32.61 25.60 -2.03
N ALA A 786 32.47 26.62 -2.88
CA ALA A 786 31.76 27.85 -2.54
C ALA A 786 30.30 27.59 -2.15
N VAL A 787 29.61 26.68 -2.85
CA VAL A 787 28.23 26.29 -2.52
C VAL A 787 28.15 25.54 -1.19
N ARG A 788 29.13 24.69 -0.86
CA ARG A 788 29.20 24.02 0.45
C ARG A 788 29.35 25.04 1.58
N GLU A 789 30.31 25.95 1.43
CA GLU A 789 30.55 27.04 2.38
C GLU A 789 29.31 27.89 2.58
N GLN A 790 28.67 28.32 1.48
CA GLN A 790 27.43 29.08 1.55
C GLN A 790 26.33 28.30 2.29
N ASN A 791 26.12 27.02 1.96
CA ASN A 791 25.08 26.21 2.61
C ASN A 791 25.30 26.05 4.12
N VAL A 792 26.55 25.87 4.56
CA VAL A 792 26.92 25.74 5.97
C VAL A 792 26.75 27.08 6.69
N ASN A 793 27.23 28.19 6.10
CA ASN A 793 27.07 29.53 6.65
C ASN A 793 25.59 29.94 6.76
N ASP A 794 24.79 29.68 5.72
CA ASP A 794 23.36 29.99 5.71
C ASP A 794 22.58 29.20 6.76
N ALA A 795 23.02 27.98 7.07
CA ALA A 795 22.42 27.18 8.13
C ALA A 795 22.81 27.71 9.52
N LEU A 796 24.11 27.91 9.76
CA LEU A 796 24.64 28.39 11.04
C LEU A 796 24.23 29.84 11.37
N GLY A 797 23.92 30.65 10.35
CA GLY A 797 23.40 32.01 10.52
C GLY A 797 21.94 32.08 11.00
N ARG A 798 21.26 30.92 11.14
CA ARG A 798 19.87 30.81 11.61
C ARG A 798 19.82 30.04 12.93
N THR A 799 18.69 30.12 13.62
CA THR A 799 18.40 29.19 14.72
C THR A 799 18.21 27.77 14.15
N PRO A 800 18.56 26.70 14.89
CA PRO A 800 18.43 25.33 14.40
C PRO A 800 16.99 24.97 14.00
N GLN A 801 15.99 25.57 14.65
CA GLN A 801 14.57 25.37 14.34
C GLN A 801 14.17 26.01 12.99
N ASP A 802 14.80 27.13 12.61
CA ASP A 802 14.50 27.86 11.37
C ASP A 802 15.19 27.27 10.13
N VAL A 803 16.10 26.30 10.31
CA VAL A 803 16.71 25.57 9.19
C VAL A 803 15.67 24.63 8.59
N GLY A 804 15.10 25.04 7.46
CA GLY A 804 14.08 24.27 6.75
C GLY A 804 14.56 22.87 6.32
N ASN A 805 13.63 21.92 6.27
CA ASN A 805 13.94 20.51 6.02
C ASN A 805 14.69 20.24 4.70
N ASN A 806 14.41 20.98 3.62
CA ASN A 806 15.17 20.83 2.36
C ASN A 806 16.65 21.21 2.53
N GLN A 807 16.96 22.22 3.34
CA GLN A 807 18.34 22.61 3.65
C GLN A 807 19.01 21.56 4.52
N ARG A 808 18.30 21.04 5.54
CA ARG A 808 18.77 19.90 6.36
C ARG A 808 19.13 18.68 5.50
N LEU A 809 18.25 18.29 4.57
CA LEU A 809 18.51 17.19 3.63
C LEU A 809 19.70 17.44 2.70
N ALA A 810 19.91 18.69 2.26
CA ALA A 810 21.05 19.05 1.43
C ALA A 810 22.36 18.88 2.21
N LEU A 811 22.40 19.36 3.46
CA LEU A 811 23.54 19.21 4.37
C LEU A 811 23.84 17.73 4.66
N LEU A 812 22.81 16.91 4.90
CA LEU A 812 22.94 15.46 5.12
C LEU A 812 23.33 14.67 3.86
N SER A 813 23.26 15.27 2.67
CA SER A 813 23.55 14.57 1.43
C SER A 813 25.01 14.68 1.00
N ASP A 814 25.80 15.58 1.60
CA ASP A 814 27.23 15.71 1.30
C ASP A 814 28.04 15.47 2.59
N PRO A 815 28.99 14.51 2.58
CA PRO A 815 29.82 14.22 3.76
C PRO A 815 30.55 15.45 4.28
N VAL A 816 30.96 16.37 3.39
CA VAL A 816 31.73 17.56 3.76
C VAL A 816 30.88 18.53 4.56
N THR A 817 29.67 18.83 4.10
CA THR A 817 28.82 19.85 4.74
C THR A 817 28.36 19.43 6.13
N ILE A 818 27.97 18.16 6.31
CA ILE A 818 27.55 17.68 7.63
C ILE A 818 28.74 17.58 8.60
N SER A 819 29.92 17.20 8.10
CA SER A 819 31.15 17.16 8.89
C SER A 819 31.61 18.55 9.31
N ARG A 820 31.54 19.55 8.42
CA ARG A 820 31.88 20.95 8.76
C ARG A 820 30.92 21.57 9.74
N LEU A 821 29.62 21.27 9.58
CA LEU A 821 28.61 21.74 10.53
C LEU A 821 28.93 21.23 11.93
N HIS A 822 29.28 19.94 12.06
CA HIS A 822 29.76 19.34 13.31
C HIS A 822 31.03 19.99 13.83
N TYR A 823 32.06 20.15 12.98
CA TYR A 823 33.31 20.79 13.36
C TYR A 823 33.10 22.21 13.93
N ARG A 824 32.32 23.05 13.23
CA ARG A 824 32.13 24.46 13.61
C ARG A 824 31.36 24.64 14.92
N VAL A 825 30.33 23.84 15.17
CA VAL A 825 29.57 23.93 16.43
C VAL A 825 30.40 23.51 17.64
N TRP A 826 31.35 22.59 17.44
CA TRP A 826 32.28 22.15 18.49
C TRP A 826 33.49 23.08 18.66
N GLN A 827 34.00 23.67 17.57
CA GLN A 827 35.13 24.60 17.63
C GLN A 827 34.74 25.97 18.20
N GLN A 828 33.52 26.46 17.89
CA GLN A 828 33.06 27.80 18.28
C GLN A 828 31.66 27.74 18.93
N PRO A 829 31.49 27.03 20.08
CA PRO A 829 30.19 26.83 20.70
C PRO A 829 29.52 28.14 21.14
N GLU A 830 30.31 29.16 21.52
CA GLU A 830 29.82 30.48 21.92
C GLU A 830 29.25 31.27 20.74
N ARG A 831 29.91 31.22 19.58
CA ARG A 831 29.44 31.86 18.35
C ARG A 831 28.12 31.25 17.89
N TYR A 832 27.96 29.95 18.08
CA TYR A 832 26.77 29.20 17.72
C TYR A 832 25.96 28.77 18.95
N ALA A 833 25.85 29.66 19.95
CA ALA A 833 25.18 29.37 21.22
C ALA A 833 23.75 28.84 21.03
N ALA A 834 22.97 29.41 20.10
CA ALA A 834 21.62 28.94 19.81
C ALA A 834 21.55 27.46 19.38
N TRP A 835 22.56 26.96 18.67
CA TRP A 835 22.65 25.54 18.29
C TRP A 835 23.02 24.67 19.51
N SER A 836 24.01 25.12 20.29
CA SER A 836 24.45 24.45 21.50
C SER A 836 23.34 24.37 22.56
N ASP A 837 22.64 25.47 22.80
CA ASP A 837 21.51 25.59 23.74
C ASP A 837 20.39 24.62 23.36
N TYR A 838 20.01 24.62 22.09
CA TYR A 838 18.98 23.71 21.61
C TYR A 838 19.38 22.24 21.80
N TYR A 839 20.62 21.86 21.47
CA TYR A 839 21.09 20.48 21.68
C TYR A 839 21.11 20.07 23.17
N ARG A 840 21.39 21.01 24.08
CA ARG A 840 21.42 20.77 25.52
C ARG A 840 20.05 20.43 26.10
N GLU A 841 18.98 20.93 25.50
CA GLU A 841 17.59 20.62 25.89
C GLU A 841 17.14 19.22 25.45
N LEU A 842 17.78 18.64 24.43
CA LEU A 842 17.39 17.34 23.87
C LEU A 842 17.93 16.16 24.69
N PRO A 843 17.25 15.00 24.70
CA PRO A 843 17.79 13.77 25.29
C PRO A 843 19.02 13.25 24.53
N PRO A 844 19.99 12.58 25.19
CA PRO A 844 21.12 11.94 24.50
C PRO A 844 20.63 10.76 23.64
N PRO A 845 21.28 10.50 22.50
CA PRO A 845 20.93 9.35 21.67
C PRO A 845 21.37 8.05 22.36
N VAL A 846 20.56 7.00 22.24
CA VAL A 846 20.91 5.66 22.73
C VAL A 846 21.70 4.93 21.65
N ILE A 847 23.02 4.85 21.82
CA ILE A 847 23.95 4.18 20.88
C ILE A 847 24.44 2.84 21.45
N LYS A 848 24.59 2.75 22.79
CA LYS A 848 24.88 1.51 23.51
C LYS A 848 23.59 0.96 24.11
N GLY A 849 23.29 -0.30 23.82
CA GLY A 849 22.16 -1.04 24.36
C GLY A 849 22.50 -2.51 24.44
#